data_AF-A0A8H8JD57-F1
#
_entry.id   AF-A0A8H8JD57-F1
#
_cell.length_a   1.000
_cell.length_b   1.000
_cell.length_c   1.000
_cell.angle_alpha   90.00
_cell.angle_beta   90.00
_cell.angle_gamma   90.00
#
_symmetry.space_group_name_H-M   'P 1'
#
loop_
_entity.id
_entity.type
_entity.pdbx_description
1 polymer ?
#
loop_
_entity_poly.entity_id
_entity_poly.type
_entity_poly.pdbx_seq_one_letter_code
_entity_poly.pdbx_strand_id
1 'polypeptide(L)'
;MLLSVEIQADRAMPAKFNMDLIRVLQERIAPTLFSPRAVYDGRKNLFANRRLPLSGGDSQTFEVTLEPLREGAPPPRAYRVALKRVAEIYPTLLSRYQQRQASYDPMITTALTVLNIAARMESIMRCPHNFRSFFTNQEMWAIGGGMELWRGYFQSVRPGMRSMLMNVDISTGTMFASGPMIGICQSILENTSPNALAPGQGLADRERLKLRNFLNNVRFTTTHRGSNGQVSERPKILRSISSLSATNYRFQLSNSSETNVAGYFESIGTGLRFPQYVCIETSTSAAFPIELCNILPGQLMRRQIPPNMVPHILSFSTKRPERRLDSIVAAHTALQYGQSEYMNGFGMVVGPEPERCLARVLPVPALKYGAASKRKQLRLMYLHLWRSSNGSWNLVDQKFFKPAIVTGWAVVVYDTRTVHEPDVLKIIQSFRDQADSLGIKGLSHNPPISYPPAESVHVHNHLEAAGNAVYNATKQPPSLIVIIMPDNSNDLYQAIKHFGDVKHGVPTQCLNGYKAKRGGPQYFANVCLKVNAKLGGLNSVLDPQAQRFLSDPANPVMIIGSHVSHPAPGAVDRPSFAAVVGSIDSTVTQYSAVSAAQDPRVEMVTELSNHIHELIGRHIYCKKEQEKKQNAAPKRIIYFRNGVSDGQFQYVLDYELPAIKGSCRLNKVPSDGDKLSESCSEACSRHNINPTITVIVVNRRHHIRFFPTHGQADRSGNCPAGTVVDDV
;
A
#
# COMPACT_ATOMS: atom_id res chain seq x y z
N MET A 1 32.38 12.30 2.60
CA MET A 1 33.13 11.02 2.48
C MET A 1 32.20 9.85 2.77
N LEU A 2 32.25 8.79 1.96
CA LEU A 2 31.55 7.52 2.17
C LEU A 2 32.54 6.47 2.74
N LEU A 3 32.11 5.81 3.80
CA LEU A 3 32.79 4.69 4.46
C LEU A 3 31.89 3.44 4.41
N SER A 4 32.48 2.29 4.11
CA SER A 4 31.83 0.99 4.35
C SER A 4 32.01 0.59 5.81
N VAL A 5 30.95 0.08 6.42
CA VAL A 5 30.90 -0.47 7.77
C VAL A 5 30.78 -1.97 7.71
N GLU A 6 31.67 -2.68 8.41
CA GLU A 6 31.59 -4.12 8.60
C GLU A 6 31.55 -4.43 10.09
N ILE A 7 30.46 -5.09 10.53
CA ILE A 7 30.27 -5.50 11.93
C ILE A 7 30.49 -7.01 11.98
N GLN A 8 31.53 -7.45 12.66
CA GLN A 8 31.82 -8.87 12.84
C GLN A 8 30.89 -9.44 13.92
N ALA A 9 29.95 -10.27 13.50
CA ALA A 9 29.03 -11.00 14.37
C ALA A 9 28.68 -12.35 13.74
N ASP A 10 28.40 -13.37 14.56
CA ASP A 10 28.10 -14.74 14.12
C ASP A 10 26.88 -14.83 13.17
N ARG A 11 26.03 -13.79 13.18
CA ARG A 11 24.86 -13.66 12.31
C ARG A 11 24.57 -12.20 12.01
N ALA A 12 23.84 -11.95 10.93
CA ALA A 12 23.33 -10.62 10.60
C ALA A 12 22.45 -10.07 11.75
N MET A 13 22.82 -8.90 12.26
CA MET A 13 22.12 -8.25 13.37
C MET A 13 21.03 -7.29 12.86
N PRO A 14 19.95 -7.07 13.64
CA PRO A 14 18.90 -6.13 13.27
C PRO A 14 19.44 -4.70 13.08
N ALA A 15 18.88 -3.93 12.13
CA ALA A 15 19.36 -2.57 11.85
C ALA A 15 19.40 -1.67 13.09
N LYS A 16 18.41 -1.76 14.00
CA LYS A 16 18.41 -1.00 15.26
C LYS A 16 19.63 -1.30 16.13
N PHE A 17 20.03 -2.58 16.21
CA PHE A 17 21.23 -2.98 16.94
C PHE A 17 22.48 -2.34 16.34
N ASN A 18 22.60 -2.36 15.00
CA ASN A 18 23.73 -1.74 14.31
C ASN A 18 23.77 -0.22 14.55
N MET A 19 22.62 0.45 14.56
CA MET A 19 22.51 1.88 14.87
C MET A 19 22.98 2.19 16.29
N ASP A 20 22.54 1.40 17.27
CA ASP A 20 22.97 1.55 18.66
C ASP A 20 24.49 1.34 18.82
N LEU A 21 25.06 0.38 18.08
CA LEU A 21 26.49 0.09 18.09
C LEU A 21 27.30 1.26 17.52
N ILE A 22 26.90 1.79 16.37
CA ILE A 22 27.56 2.94 15.76
C ILE A 22 27.37 4.20 16.61
N ARG A 23 26.22 4.39 17.28
CA ARG A 23 26.07 5.47 18.25
C ARG A 23 27.11 5.36 19.36
N VAL A 24 27.26 4.20 19.98
CA VAL A 24 28.26 4.00 21.06
C VAL A 24 29.69 4.22 20.56
N LEU A 25 30.01 3.77 19.35
CA LEU A 25 31.29 4.06 18.71
C LEU A 25 31.55 5.57 18.62
N GLN A 26 30.57 6.33 18.13
CA GLN A 26 30.69 7.78 17.94
C GLN A 26 30.64 8.58 19.24
N GLU A 27 29.91 8.13 20.27
CA GLU A 27 29.69 8.89 21.50
C GLU A 27 30.68 8.56 22.62
N ARG A 28 31.18 7.31 22.68
CA ARG A 28 31.94 6.82 23.83
C ARG A 28 33.32 6.30 23.47
N ILE A 29 33.44 5.55 22.38
CA ILE A 29 34.71 4.88 22.02
C ILE A 29 35.65 5.82 21.27
N ALA A 30 35.15 6.58 20.30
CA ALA A 30 35.95 7.48 19.46
C ALA A 30 35.31 8.87 19.27
N PRO A 31 34.92 9.58 20.35
CA PRO A 31 34.17 10.84 20.25
C PRO A 31 34.91 11.95 19.50
N THR A 32 36.23 12.05 19.66
CA THR A 32 37.04 13.05 18.95
C THR A 32 37.12 12.78 17.45
N LEU A 33 37.14 11.51 17.05
CA LEU A 33 37.14 11.12 15.64
C LEU A 33 35.83 11.54 14.96
N PHE A 34 34.70 11.42 15.68
CA PHE A 34 33.35 11.69 15.20
C PHE A 34 32.77 13.02 15.70
N SER A 35 33.61 14.06 15.75
CA SER A 35 33.16 15.44 15.95
C SER A 35 33.43 16.28 14.69
N PRO A 36 32.40 16.70 13.93
CA PRO A 36 30.97 16.41 14.10
C PRO A 36 30.63 14.95 13.73
N ARG A 37 29.44 14.49 14.17
CA ARG A 37 29.01 13.09 14.00
C ARG A 37 28.78 12.72 12.54
N ALA A 38 29.08 11.46 12.22
CA ALA A 38 28.73 10.82 10.97
C ALA A 38 27.31 10.23 11.01
N VAL A 39 26.71 10.05 9.83
CA VAL A 39 25.36 9.51 9.65
C VAL A 39 25.43 8.11 9.05
N TYR A 40 24.60 7.20 9.55
CA TYR A 40 24.68 5.77 9.23
C TYR A 40 23.35 5.24 8.70
N ASP A 41 23.40 4.38 7.68
CA ASP A 41 22.21 3.77 7.07
C ASP A 41 21.64 2.56 7.84
N GLY A 42 22.29 2.17 8.95
CA GLY A 42 21.92 1.00 9.74
C GLY A 42 22.42 -0.34 9.19
N ARG A 43 23.14 -0.32 8.07
CA ARG A 43 23.60 -1.52 7.36
C ARG A 43 25.09 -1.51 7.06
N LYS A 44 25.54 -0.72 6.09
CA LYS A 44 26.90 -0.80 5.54
C LYS A 44 27.47 0.57 5.18
N ASN A 45 26.67 1.63 5.11
CA ASN A 45 27.14 2.92 4.62
C ASN A 45 27.12 3.95 5.75
N LEU A 46 28.31 4.46 6.07
CA LEU A 46 28.52 5.57 7.00
C LEU A 46 29.04 6.77 6.20
N PHE A 47 28.46 7.94 6.44
CA PHE A 47 28.81 9.17 5.75
C PHE A 47 29.31 10.20 6.74
N ALA A 48 30.49 10.75 6.47
CA ALA A 48 31.08 11.85 7.22
C ALA A 48 31.18 13.09 6.32
N ASN A 49 30.95 14.27 6.88
CA ASN A 49 31.08 15.55 6.18
C ASN A 49 32.55 15.92 5.86
N ARG A 50 33.51 15.27 6.50
CA ARG A 50 34.96 15.45 6.31
C ARG A 50 35.68 14.11 6.16
N ARG A 51 36.95 14.16 5.77
CA ARG A 51 37.83 12.98 5.85
C ARG A 51 38.13 12.68 7.33
N LEU A 52 37.95 11.44 7.75
CA LEU A 52 38.26 11.00 9.10
C LEU A 52 39.74 10.60 9.16
N PRO A 53 40.52 11.05 10.17
CA PRO A 53 41.90 10.63 10.38
C PRO A 53 41.95 9.21 10.95
N LEU A 54 41.69 8.20 10.10
CA LEU A 54 41.77 6.79 10.49
C LEU A 54 43.23 6.37 10.67
N SER A 55 43.52 5.58 11.69
CA SER A 55 44.91 5.17 12.01
C SER A 55 45.56 4.34 10.89
N GLY A 56 44.78 3.52 10.17
CA GLY A 56 45.25 2.76 9.01
C GLY A 56 45.12 3.52 7.67
N GLY A 57 45.09 4.85 7.70
CA GLY A 57 44.95 5.72 6.52
C GLY A 57 43.54 5.73 5.94
N ASP A 58 43.15 4.65 5.28
CA ASP A 58 41.82 4.48 4.67
C ASP A 58 40.96 3.43 5.39
N SER A 59 41.46 2.76 6.43
CA SER A 59 40.68 1.83 7.25
C SER A 59 41.07 1.81 8.73
N GLN A 60 40.12 1.52 9.61
CA GLN A 60 40.37 1.30 11.05
C GLN A 60 39.29 0.38 11.64
N THR A 61 39.70 -0.50 12.55
CA THR A 61 38.80 -1.39 13.29
C THR A 61 38.71 -0.95 14.75
N PHE A 62 37.49 -0.95 15.28
CA PHE A 62 37.18 -0.58 16.67
C PHE A 62 36.54 -1.77 17.39
N GLU A 63 36.84 -1.91 18.68
CA GLU A 63 36.10 -2.81 19.57
C GLU A 63 35.06 -2.00 20.35
N VAL A 64 33.79 -2.39 20.23
CA VAL A 64 32.65 -1.63 20.75
C VAL A 64 31.82 -2.52 21.66
N THR A 65 31.56 -2.06 22.89
CA THR A 65 30.71 -2.72 23.89
C THR A 65 29.46 -1.88 24.12
N LEU A 66 28.27 -2.48 23.96
CA LEU A 66 26.99 -1.77 24.13
C LEU A 66 26.64 -1.49 25.58
N GLU A 67 26.99 -2.43 26.47
CA GLU A 67 26.74 -2.31 27.90
C GLU A 67 27.95 -1.67 28.58
N PRO A 68 27.76 -0.72 29.52
CA PRO A 68 28.85 -0.21 30.32
C PRO A 68 29.40 -1.33 31.22
N LEU A 69 30.71 -1.29 31.49
CA LEU A 69 31.34 -2.17 32.47
C LEU A 69 30.66 -1.95 33.84
N ARG A 70 30.22 -3.05 34.46
CA ARG A 70 29.68 -3.05 35.82
C ARG A 70 30.66 -3.79 36.72
N GLU A 71 31.00 -3.20 37.86
CA GLU A 71 31.85 -3.85 38.85
C GLU A 71 31.23 -5.18 39.30
N GLY A 72 32.02 -6.26 39.29
CA GLY A 72 31.60 -7.60 39.68
C GLY A 72 30.78 -8.39 38.64
N ALA A 73 30.50 -7.84 37.46
CA ALA A 73 29.84 -8.57 36.37
C ALA A 73 30.84 -9.06 35.31
N PRO A 74 30.54 -10.16 34.58
CA PRO A 74 31.35 -10.57 33.43
C PRO A 74 31.48 -9.42 32.41
N PRO A 75 32.64 -9.30 31.74
CA PRO A 75 32.84 -8.25 30.75
C PRO A 75 31.78 -8.35 29.65
N PRO A 76 31.15 -7.21 29.26
CA PRO A 76 30.12 -7.20 28.25
C PRO A 76 30.69 -7.64 26.90
N ARG A 77 29.85 -8.30 26.09
CA ARG A 77 30.24 -8.78 24.76
C ARG A 77 30.74 -7.62 23.89
N ALA A 78 31.98 -7.71 23.43
CA ALA A 78 32.57 -6.77 22.48
C ALA A 78 32.25 -7.16 21.03
N TYR A 79 32.04 -6.16 20.19
CA TYR A 79 31.82 -6.31 18.76
C TYR A 79 32.88 -5.54 17.99
N ARG A 80 33.44 -6.16 16.95
CA ARG A 80 34.43 -5.51 16.07
C ARG A 80 33.71 -4.78 14.94
N VAL A 81 33.98 -3.48 14.83
CA VAL A 81 33.44 -2.59 13.79
C VAL A 81 34.59 -2.09 12.94
N ALA A 82 34.68 -2.55 11.70
CA ALA A 82 35.66 -2.08 10.73
C ALA A 82 35.06 -0.98 9.85
N LEU A 83 35.79 0.12 9.70
CA LEU A 83 35.46 1.22 8.80
C LEU A 83 36.50 1.25 7.67
N LYS A 84 36.04 1.38 6.42
CA LYS A 84 36.92 1.52 5.25
C LYS A 84 36.41 2.60 4.32
N ARG A 85 37.27 3.51 3.85
CA ARG A 85 36.93 4.56 2.89
C ARG A 85 36.61 3.95 1.53
N VAL A 86 35.51 4.42 0.92
CA VAL A 86 35.03 3.92 -0.37
C VAL A 86 35.07 5.01 -1.44
N ALA A 87 34.50 6.17 -1.16
CA ALA A 87 34.35 7.23 -2.15
C ALA A 87 34.18 8.62 -1.53
N GLU A 88 34.30 9.64 -2.37
CA GLU A 88 33.92 11.03 -2.06
C GLU A 88 32.68 11.41 -2.86
N ILE A 89 31.78 12.14 -2.21
CA ILE A 89 30.49 12.57 -2.77
C ILE A 89 30.48 14.08 -2.71
N TYR A 90 30.31 14.72 -3.87
CA TYR A 90 30.34 16.16 -4.01
C TYR A 90 28.91 16.73 -4.05
N PRO A 91 28.51 17.59 -3.10
CA PRO A 91 27.18 18.22 -3.09
C PRO A 91 26.88 19.06 -4.34
N THR A 92 27.92 19.55 -5.02
CA THR A 92 27.80 20.32 -6.28
C THR A 92 27.06 19.56 -7.39
N LEU A 93 27.04 18.22 -7.34
CA LEU A 93 26.25 17.39 -8.25
C LEU A 93 24.75 17.70 -8.19
N LEU A 94 24.23 17.95 -6.98
CA LEU A 94 22.81 18.28 -6.80
C LEU A 94 22.48 19.64 -7.41
N SER A 95 23.37 20.62 -7.24
CA SER A 95 23.19 21.95 -7.85
C SER A 95 23.19 21.88 -9.38
N ARG A 96 24.11 21.11 -9.98
CA ARG A 96 24.15 20.89 -11.44
C ARG A 96 22.87 20.21 -11.95
N TYR A 97 22.36 19.23 -11.20
CA TYR A 97 21.09 18.58 -11.53
C TYR A 97 19.92 19.56 -11.50
N GLN A 98 19.81 20.38 -10.45
CA GLN A 98 18.76 21.40 -10.34
C GLN A 98 18.83 22.45 -11.48
N GLN A 99 20.04 22.82 -11.88
CA GLN A 99 20.28 23.72 -13.02
C GLN A 99 20.09 23.06 -14.39
N ARG A 100 19.65 21.79 -14.43
CA ARG A 100 19.47 20.99 -15.66
C ARG A 100 20.75 20.83 -16.49
N GLN A 101 21.91 20.93 -15.84
CA GLN A 101 23.23 20.73 -16.45
C GLN A 101 23.69 19.26 -16.38
N ALA A 102 22.97 18.42 -15.63
CA ALA A 102 23.24 16.99 -15.50
C ALA A 102 21.93 16.19 -15.58
N SER A 103 21.98 15.03 -16.23
CA SER A 103 20.89 14.05 -16.20
C SER A 103 20.84 13.35 -14.85
N TYR A 104 19.70 12.76 -14.53
CA TYR A 104 19.57 11.94 -13.33
C TYR A 104 20.46 10.69 -13.43
N ASP A 105 21.39 10.52 -12.49
CA ASP A 105 22.36 9.42 -12.49
C ASP A 105 22.50 8.77 -11.09
N PRO A 106 23.25 7.66 -10.97
CA PRO A 106 23.48 7.01 -9.68
C PRO A 106 24.20 7.90 -8.65
N MET A 107 25.06 8.84 -9.06
CA MET A 107 25.80 9.71 -8.14
C MET A 107 24.88 10.74 -7.49
N ILE A 108 23.94 11.33 -8.26
CA ILE A 108 22.88 12.19 -7.75
C ILE A 108 22.01 11.42 -6.76
N THR A 109 21.66 10.18 -7.08
CA THR A 109 20.88 9.31 -6.17
C THR A 109 21.63 9.07 -4.86
N THR A 110 22.94 8.82 -4.90
CA THR A 110 23.77 8.67 -3.71
C THR A 110 23.82 9.97 -2.90
N ALA A 111 24.03 11.14 -3.53
CA ALA A 111 24.02 12.43 -2.85
C ALA A 111 22.67 12.72 -2.15
N LEU A 112 21.55 12.45 -2.83
CA LEU A 112 20.21 12.54 -2.23
C LEU A 112 20.03 11.56 -1.07
N THR A 113 20.61 10.35 -1.17
CA THR A 113 20.56 9.34 -0.10
C THR A 113 21.28 9.86 1.14
N VAL A 114 22.45 10.50 1.01
CA VAL A 114 23.17 11.11 2.13
C VAL A 114 22.31 12.13 2.87
N LEU A 115 21.73 13.09 2.14
CA LEU A 115 20.85 14.12 2.74
C LEU A 115 19.63 13.50 3.43
N ASN A 116 19.06 12.46 2.82
CA ASN A 116 17.93 11.74 3.41
C ASN A 116 18.32 10.97 4.69
N ILE A 117 19.52 10.41 4.78
CA ILE A 117 20.00 9.74 6.00
C ILE A 117 20.25 10.79 7.09
N ALA A 118 20.94 11.89 6.75
CA ALA A 118 21.21 12.98 7.70
C ALA A 118 19.92 13.57 8.30
N ALA A 119 18.91 13.84 7.47
CA ALA A 119 17.60 14.31 7.91
C ALA A 119 16.89 13.36 8.90
N ARG A 120 17.11 12.05 8.75
CA ARG A 120 16.37 11.01 9.49
C ARG A 120 17.09 10.51 10.72
N MET A 121 18.41 10.73 10.82
CA MET A 121 19.27 10.10 11.81
C MET A 121 18.75 10.31 13.25
N GLU A 122 18.47 11.56 13.62
CA GLU A 122 17.92 11.90 14.95
C GLU A 122 16.59 11.18 15.22
N SER A 123 15.67 11.20 14.25
CA SER A 123 14.36 10.57 14.37
C SER A 123 14.44 9.04 14.45
N ILE A 124 15.39 8.39 13.77
CA ILE A 124 15.61 6.94 13.84
C ILE A 124 16.00 6.51 15.27
N MET A 125 16.80 7.33 15.95
CA MET A 125 17.31 7.01 17.29
C MET A 125 16.23 7.18 18.38
N ARG A 126 15.32 8.13 18.20
CA ARG A 126 14.28 8.45 19.20
C ARG A 126 12.94 7.77 18.98
N CYS A 127 12.51 7.63 17.72
CA CYS A 127 11.14 7.25 17.41
C CYS A 127 11.03 5.82 16.89
N PRO A 128 9.94 5.10 17.22
CA PRO A 128 9.48 3.99 16.39
C PRO A 128 9.34 4.48 14.94
N HIS A 129 9.84 3.70 13.99
CA HIS A 129 9.86 4.13 12.59
C HIS A 129 9.64 2.97 11.61
N ASN A 130 9.09 3.33 10.47
CA ASN A 130 8.93 2.44 9.33
C ASN A 130 9.46 3.13 8.07
N PHE A 131 10.67 2.73 7.65
CA PHE A 131 11.41 3.33 6.54
C PHE A 131 11.57 4.86 6.67
N ARG A 132 10.64 5.62 6.09
CA ARG A 132 10.68 7.08 5.99
C ARG A 132 9.69 7.77 6.93
N SER A 133 8.91 7.00 7.69
CA SER A 133 7.90 7.49 8.64
C SER A 133 8.34 7.27 10.07
N PHE A 134 8.19 8.30 10.90
CA PHE A 134 8.60 8.35 12.31
C PHE A 134 7.40 8.64 13.19
N PHE A 135 7.09 7.76 14.13
CA PHE A 135 5.88 7.82 14.94
C PHE A 135 6.18 8.41 16.31
N THR A 136 5.38 9.38 16.72
CA THR A 136 5.52 10.09 17.99
C THR A 136 4.41 9.67 18.94
N ASN A 137 4.66 9.83 20.24
CA ASN A 137 3.67 9.58 21.28
C ASN A 137 2.78 10.80 21.59
N GLN A 138 2.75 11.80 20.70
CA GLN A 138 1.99 13.05 20.91
C GLN A 138 0.49 12.89 20.64
N GLU A 139 0.13 12.22 19.54
CA GLU A 139 -1.25 11.87 19.21
C GLU A 139 -1.37 10.34 19.15
N MET A 140 -2.06 9.75 20.12
CA MET A 140 -2.28 8.31 20.21
C MET A 140 -3.77 7.99 20.38
N TRP A 141 -4.20 6.83 19.87
CA TRP A 141 -5.56 6.33 20.08
C TRP A 141 -5.58 4.80 20.23
N ALA A 142 -5.97 4.30 21.41
CA ALA A 142 -6.26 2.88 21.62
C ALA A 142 -7.58 2.50 20.95
N ILE A 143 -7.52 1.64 19.93
CA ILE A 143 -8.69 1.25 19.12
C ILE A 143 -9.30 -0.11 19.53
N GLY A 144 -8.75 -0.75 20.56
CA GLY A 144 -9.14 -2.09 20.99
C GLY A 144 -8.45 -3.21 20.21
N GLY A 145 -8.79 -4.47 20.49
CA GLY A 145 -8.20 -5.65 19.87
C GLY A 145 -6.68 -5.75 20.07
N GLY A 146 -6.14 -5.18 21.15
CA GLY A 146 -4.71 -5.11 21.43
C GLY A 146 -3.90 -4.18 20.52
N MET A 147 -4.54 -3.19 19.90
CA MET A 147 -3.91 -2.22 19.00
C MET A 147 -4.06 -0.78 19.47
N GLU A 148 -3.02 0.02 19.25
CA GLU A 148 -3.01 1.46 19.42
C GLU A 148 -2.48 2.14 18.15
N LEU A 149 -3.01 3.31 17.81
CA LEU A 149 -2.61 4.10 16.66
C LEU A 149 -1.77 5.28 17.10
N TRP A 150 -0.63 5.49 16.44
CA TRP A 150 0.27 6.61 16.69
C TRP A 150 0.33 7.50 15.46
N ARG A 151 0.23 8.82 15.66
CA ARG A 151 0.56 9.78 14.61
C ARG A 151 2.06 9.84 14.40
N GLY A 152 2.47 9.86 13.14
CA GLY A 152 3.84 10.09 12.76
C GLY A 152 3.98 11.04 11.59
N TYR A 153 5.22 11.23 11.19
CA TYR A 153 5.62 12.10 10.10
C TYR A 153 6.47 11.31 9.12
N PHE A 154 6.04 11.29 7.86
CA PHE A 154 6.89 10.95 6.74
C PHE A 154 7.84 12.10 6.46
N GLN A 155 9.11 11.80 6.16
CA GLN A 155 10.07 12.79 5.69
C GLN A 155 10.95 12.26 4.55
N SER A 156 11.19 13.10 3.54
CA SER A 156 12.20 12.86 2.50
C SER A 156 12.75 14.15 1.92
N VAL A 157 14.06 14.18 1.69
CA VAL A 157 14.70 15.28 0.95
C VAL A 157 14.55 15.02 -0.56
N ARG A 158 14.08 16.03 -1.30
CA ARG A 158 13.82 15.98 -2.74
C ARG A 158 14.44 17.19 -3.44
N PRO A 159 14.97 17.06 -4.66
CA PRO A 159 15.38 18.21 -5.44
C PRO A 159 14.12 18.94 -5.97
N GLY A 160 13.99 20.24 -5.66
CA GLY A 160 13.08 21.16 -6.35
C GLY A 160 13.83 21.96 -7.42
N MET A 161 13.11 22.72 -8.23
CA MET A 161 13.71 23.52 -9.30
C MET A 161 14.63 24.63 -8.77
N ARG A 162 14.33 25.19 -7.59
CA ARG A 162 15.06 26.33 -7.01
C ARG A 162 15.90 25.96 -5.78
N SER A 163 15.44 24.97 -5.00
CA SER A 163 16.06 24.59 -3.73
C SER A 163 15.86 23.10 -3.45
N MET A 164 16.61 22.58 -2.48
CA MET A 164 16.35 21.25 -1.94
C MET A 164 15.15 21.33 -0.99
N LEU A 165 14.17 20.46 -1.19
CA LEU A 165 12.91 20.47 -0.46
C LEU A 165 12.87 19.36 0.60
N MET A 166 12.51 19.73 1.83
CA MET A 166 12.11 18.75 2.85
C MET A 166 10.63 18.43 2.68
N ASN A 167 10.33 17.30 2.05
CA ASN A 167 8.96 16.84 1.88
C ASN A 167 8.49 16.12 3.16
N VAL A 168 7.52 16.72 3.85
CA VAL A 168 6.94 16.22 5.10
C VAL A 168 5.44 15.96 4.93
N ASP A 169 4.96 14.82 5.42
CA ASP A 169 3.53 14.49 5.42
C ASP A 169 3.15 13.71 6.68
N ILE A 170 1.88 13.79 7.12
CA ILE A 170 1.45 12.96 8.25
C ILE A 170 1.27 11.50 7.85
N SER A 171 1.56 10.61 8.79
CA SER A 171 1.40 9.16 8.67
C SER A 171 0.77 8.57 9.92
N THR A 172 0.24 7.36 9.80
CA THR A 172 -0.36 6.62 10.92
C THR A 172 0.38 5.30 11.08
N GLY A 173 0.86 5.02 12.28
CA GLY A 173 1.49 3.75 12.64
C GLY A 173 0.57 2.96 13.53
N THR A 174 0.33 1.70 13.20
CA THR A 174 -0.35 0.77 14.11
C THR A 174 0.70 0.11 14.99
N MET A 175 0.56 0.29 16.30
CA MET A 175 1.40 -0.33 17.32
C MET A 175 0.61 -1.41 18.06
N PHE A 176 1.32 -2.34 18.68
CA PHE A 176 0.74 -3.14 19.75
C PHE A 176 0.36 -2.22 20.91
N ALA A 177 -0.81 -2.43 21.49
CA ALA A 177 -1.21 -1.74 22.71
C ALA A 177 -0.13 -1.95 23.79
N SER A 178 0.18 -0.90 24.52
CA SER A 178 1.12 -0.93 25.63
C SER A 178 0.41 -0.93 26.99
N GLY A 179 1.09 -1.42 28.03
CA GLY A 179 0.49 -1.56 29.36
C GLY A 179 0.34 -3.00 29.87
N PRO A 180 -0.42 -3.20 30.97
CA PRO A 180 -0.60 -4.50 31.62
C PRO A 180 -1.13 -5.56 30.66
N MET A 181 -0.43 -6.70 30.58
CA MET A 181 -0.70 -7.72 29.56
C MET A 181 -2.07 -8.40 29.73
N ILE A 182 -2.59 -8.51 30.97
CA ILE A 182 -3.93 -9.06 31.24
C ILE A 182 -5.01 -8.30 30.45
N GLY A 183 -5.09 -6.97 30.63
CA GLY A 183 -6.12 -6.16 29.99
C GLY A 183 -6.01 -6.16 28.47
N ILE A 184 -4.78 -6.22 27.95
CA ILE A 184 -4.52 -6.31 26.51
C ILE A 184 -5.00 -7.65 25.95
N CYS A 185 -4.69 -8.77 26.62
CA CYS A 185 -5.15 -10.09 26.21
C CYS A 185 -6.69 -10.19 26.26
N GLN A 186 -7.32 -9.68 27.32
CA GLN A 186 -8.79 -9.61 27.42
C GLN A 186 -9.40 -8.78 26.27
N SER A 187 -8.78 -7.65 25.90
CA SER A 187 -9.21 -6.83 24.76
C SER A 187 -9.08 -7.56 23.41
N ILE A 188 -8.04 -8.39 23.21
CA ILE A 188 -7.85 -9.19 21.98
C ILE A 188 -8.86 -10.34 21.89
N LEU A 189 -9.24 -10.91 23.03
CA LEU A 189 -10.23 -11.97 23.12
C LEU A 189 -11.67 -11.45 23.11
N GLU A 190 -11.87 -10.15 23.32
CA GLU A 190 -13.20 -9.55 23.55
C GLU A 190 -13.94 -10.24 24.71
N ASN A 191 -13.18 -10.67 25.73
CA ASN A 191 -13.66 -11.40 26.89
C ASN A 191 -13.08 -10.80 28.18
N THR A 192 -13.94 -10.22 28.99
CA THR A 192 -13.58 -9.57 30.26
C THR A 192 -13.87 -10.44 31.48
N SER A 193 -14.19 -11.72 31.29
CA SER A 193 -14.43 -12.66 32.39
C SER A 193 -13.21 -12.75 33.31
N PRO A 194 -13.40 -12.85 34.65
CA PRO A 194 -12.31 -13.12 35.59
C PRO A 194 -11.51 -14.40 35.27
N ASN A 195 -12.07 -15.32 34.49
CA ASN A 195 -11.41 -16.57 34.09
C ASN A 195 -10.88 -16.56 32.65
N ALA A 196 -10.97 -15.43 31.92
CA ALA A 196 -10.65 -15.34 30.50
C ALA A 196 -9.22 -15.76 30.11
N LEU A 197 -8.30 -15.81 31.08
CA LEU A 197 -6.90 -16.19 30.88
C LEU A 197 -6.50 -17.44 31.70
N ALA A 198 -7.47 -18.12 32.31
CA ALA A 198 -7.27 -19.34 33.08
C ALA A 198 -7.48 -20.58 32.17
N PRO A 199 -6.46 -21.43 31.97
CA PRO A 199 -6.59 -22.64 31.17
C PRO A 199 -7.72 -23.55 31.67
N GLY A 200 -8.58 -24.02 30.77
CA GLY A 200 -9.67 -24.94 31.10
C GLY A 200 -10.88 -24.33 31.82
N GLN A 201 -10.81 -23.07 32.27
CA GLN A 201 -11.92 -22.38 32.95
C GLN A 201 -12.48 -21.17 32.17
N GLY A 202 -11.68 -20.57 31.30
CA GLY A 202 -12.14 -19.49 30.43
C GLY A 202 -11.20 -19.13 29.27
N LEU A 203 -10.04 -19.78 29.17
CA LEU A 203 -9.15 -19.70 28.02
C LEU A 203 -9.12 -21.04 27.28
N ALA A 204 -9.78 -21.12 26.13
CA ALA A 204 -9.67 -22.28 25.24
C ALA A 204 -8.31 -22.29 24.52
N ASP A 205 -7.84 -23.48 24.14
CA ASP A 205 -6.51 -23.61 23.52
C ASP A 205 -6.40 -22.86 22.18
N ARG A 206 -7.51 -22.78 21.43
CA ARG A 206 -7.63 -21.95 20.23
C ARG A 206 -7.41 -20.46 20.51
N GLU A 207 -7.94 -19.94 21.61
CA GLU A 207 -7.82 -18.54 22.03
C GLU A 207 -6.41 -18.24 22.52
N ARG A 208 -5.80 -19.16 23.28
CA ARG A 208 -4.39 -19.10 23.66
C ARG A 208 -3.48 -19.02 22.43
N LEU A 209 -3.71 -19.87 21.42
CA LEU A 209 -2.96 -19.83 20.17
C LEU A 209 -3.19 -18.53 19.39
N LYS A 210 -4.40 -17.97 19.41
CA LYS A 210 -4.70 -16.63 18.84
C LYS A 210 -3.85 -15.55 19.52
N LEU A 211 -3.81 -15.50 20.85
CA LEU A 211 -2.98 -14.57 21.62
C LEU A 211 -1.49 -14.75 21.34
N ARG A 212 -1.00 -16.00 21.41
CA ARG A 212 0.39 -16.36 21.14
C ARG A 212 0.80 -15.87 19.76
N ASN A 213 -0.01 -16.19 18.75
CA ASN A 213 0.29 -15.81 17.39
C ASN A 213 0.28 -14.29 17.25
N PHE A 214 -0.70 -13.58 17.81
CA PHE A 214 -0.81 -12.11 17.73
C PHE A 214 0.36 -11.39 18.43
N LEU A 215 0.68 -11.75 19.67
CA LEU A 215 1.70 -11.11 20.51
C LEU A 215 3.12 -11.65 20.29
N ASN A 216 3.33 -12.59 19.37
CA ASN A 216 4.65 -13.17 19.10
C ASN A 216 5.69 -12.06 18.78
N ASN A 217 6.84 -12.14 19.46
CA ASN A 217 7.96 -11.20 19.43
C ASN A 217 7.69 -9.80 20.01
N VAL A 218 6.56 -9.60 20.69
CA VAL A 218 6.31 -8.36 21.44
C VAL A 218 7.27 -8.30 22.63
N ARG A 219 7.84 -7.12 22.86
CA ARG A 219 8.72 -6.88 24.00
C ARG A 219 7.92 -6.45 25.23
N PHE A 220 8.30 -6.96 26.39
CA PHE A 220 7.65 -6.64 27.65
C PHE A 220 8.69 -6.49 28.76
N THR A 221 8.33 -5.78 29.82
CA THR A 221 9.08 -5.73 31.08
C THR A 221 8.30 -6.45 32.17
N THR A 222 8.96 -6.73 33.28
CA THR A 222 8.36 -7.42 34.41
C THR A 222 8.39 -6.55 35.64
N THR A 223 7.36 -6.60 36.47
CA THR A 223 7.21 -5.72 37.64
C THR A 223 7.80 -6.28 38.94
N HIS A 224 8.24 -7.54 38.97
CA HIS A 224 8.86 -8.14 40.16
C HIS A 224 10.27 -7.60 40.43
N ARG A 225 10.66 -7.62 41.70
CA ARG A 225 12.03 -7.30 42.14
C ARG A 225 12.94 -8.51 41.93
N GLY A 226 14.09 -8.30 41.31
CA GLY A 226 15.13 -9.32 41.17
C GLY A 226 15.90 -9.54 42.48
N SER A 227 16.88 -10.44 42.45
CA SER A 227 17.73 -10.77 43.61
C SER A 227 18.52 -9.58 44.18
N ASN A 228 18.71 -8.52 43.39
CA ASN A 228 19.33 -7.25 43.79
C ASN A 228 18.34 -6.23 44.36
N GLY A 229 17.08 -6.62 44.61
CA GLY A 229 16.02 -5.76 45.14
C GLY A 229 15.43 -4.76 44.13
N GLN A 230 15.97 -4.68 42.92
CA GLN A 230 15.51 -3.75 41.88
C GLN A 230 14.59 -4.43 40.86
N VAL A 231 13.64 -3.68 40.31
CA VAL A 231 12.80 -4.16 39.22
C VAL A 231 13.63 -4.21 37.94
N SER A 232 13.60 -5.35 37.25
CA SER A 232 14.33 -5.50 36.00
C SER A 232 13.63 -4.73 34.88
N GLU A 233 14.21 -3.58 34.51
CA GLU A 233 13.75 -2.80 33.34
C GLU A 233 14.19 -3.39 32.00
N ARG A 234 14.96 -4.48 32.02
CA ARG A 234 15.48 -5.10 30.79
C ARG A 234 14.31 -5.66 29.96
N PRO A 235 14.12 -5.20 28.71
CA PRO A 235 13.09 -5.74 27.83
C PRO A 235 13.30 -7.23 27.56
N LYS A 236 12.25 -8.02 27.72
CA LYS A 236 12.16 -9.44 27.37
C LYS A 236 11.31 -9.60 26.12
N ILE A 237 11.48 -10.71 25.37
CA ILE A 237 10.73 -10.97 24.13
C ILE A 237 9.77 -12.14 24.39
N LEU A 238 8.48 -11.91 24.14
CA LEU A 238 7.46 -12.95 24.18
C LEU A 238 7.67 -13.94 23.03
N ARG A 239 7.79 -15.23 23.38
CA ARG A 239 7.89 -16.33 22.40
C ARG A 239 6.69 -17.24 22.43
N SER A 240 6.16 -17.51 23.62
CA SER A 240 5.05 -18.43 23.79
C SER A 240 4.19 -18.04 25.00
N ILE A 241 3.00 -18.63 25.06
CA ILE A 241 2.04 -18.51 26.17
C ILE A 241 1.73 -19.93 26.62
N SER A 242 1.97 -20.20 27.90
CA SER A 242 1.89 -21.54 28.47
C SER A 242 0.47 -22.12 28.37
N SER A 243 0.36 -23.44 28.20
CA SER A 243 -0.91 -24.16 28.31
C SER A 243 -1.34 -24.38 29.76
N LEU A 244 -0.42 -24.21 30.71
CA LEU A 244 -0.64 -24.40 32.15
C LEU A 244 -0.71 -23.05 32.88
N SER A 245 -1.43 -23.02 34.00
CA SER A 245 -1.45 -21.88 34.94
C SER A 245 -0.13 -21.76 35.71
N ALA A 246 0.13 -20.62 36.34
CA ALA A 246 1.31 -20.45 37.20
C ALA A 246 1.34 -21.45 38.38
N THR A 247 0.18 -21.91 38.88
CA THR A 247 0.09 -22.97 39.89
C THR A 247 0.51 -24.36 39.39
N ASN A 248 0.28 -24.64 38.11
CA ASN A 248 0.46 -25.98 37.54
C ASN A 248 1.75 -26.08 36.71
N TYR A 249 2.32 -24.95 36.28
CA TYR A 249 3.56 -24.90 35.54
C TYR A 249 4.75 -25.21 36.46
N ARG A 250 5.36 -26.39 36.31
CA ARG A 250 6.52 -26.84 37.08
C ARG A 250 7.85 -26.65 36.33
N PHE A 251 8.91 -26.39 37.08
CA PHE A 251 10.28 -26.30 36.57
C PHE A 251 11.29 -26.64 37.67
N GLN A 252 12.52 -26.96 37.27
CA GLN A 252 13.62 -27.25 38.19
C GLN A 252 14.40 -25.98 38.54
N LEU A 253 14.65 -25.78 39.82
CA LEU A 253 15.53 -24.73 40.34
C LEU A 253 17.01 -25.11 40.19
N SER A 254 17.91 -24.16 40.36
CA SER A 254 19.37 -24.37 40.23
C SER A 254 19.95 -25.38 41.25
N ASN A 255 19.24 -25.62 42.35
CA ASN A 255 19.55 -26.62 43.37
C ASN A 255 18.89 -27.99 43.08
N SER A 256 18.36 -28.20 41.87
CA SER A 256 17.65 -29.42 41.43
C SER A 256 16.32 -29.71 42.13
N SER A 257 15.80 -28.82 42.99
CA SER A 257 14.46 -28.98 43.56
C SER A 257 13.38 -28.54 42.57
N GLU A 258 12.27 -29.28 42.49
CA GLU A 258 11.13 -28.90 41.65
C GLU A 258 10.22 -27.91 42.39
N THR A 259 9.81 -26.84 41.69
CA THR A 259 8.78 -25.91 42.16
C THR A 259 7.83 -25.56 41.02
N ASN A 260 6.71 -24.91 41.34
CA ASN A 260 5.86 -24.28 40.33
C ASN A 260 6.14 -22.78 40.24
N VAL A 261 5.70 -22.14 39.15
CA VAL A 261 5.93 -20.71 38.92
C VAL A 261 5.34 -19.87 40.05
N ALA A 262 4.12 -20.17 40.51
CA ALA A 262 3.50 -19.43 41.61
C ALA A 262 4.30 -19.50 42.92
N GLY A 263 4.73 -20.70 43.33
CA GLY A 263 5.51 -20.94 44.54
C GLY A 263 6.91 -20.34 44.46
N TYR A 264 7.52 -20.29 43.27
CA TYR A 264 8.77 -19.56 43.08
C TYR A 264 8.60 -18.06 43.37
N PHE A 265 7.59 -17.41 42.76
CA PHE A 265 7.35 -15.98 42.97
C PHE A 265 6.96 -15.66 44.43
N GLU A 266 6.23 -16.55 45.10
CA GLU A 266 5.95 -16.44 46.54
C GLU A 266 7.24 -16.48 47.37
N SER A 267 8.17 -17.40 47.07
CA SER A 267 9.42 -17.54 47.82
C SER A 267 10.37 -16.34 47.71
N ILE A 268 10.22 -15.52 46.66
CA ILE A 268 10.94 -14.24 46.49
C ILE A 268 10.10 -13.03 46.95
N GLY A 269 9.02 -13.25 47.70
CA GLY A 269 8.19 -12.20 48.30
C GLY A 269 7.24 -11.50 47.30
N THR A 270 6.88 -12.16 46.20
CA THR A 270 5.96 -11.63 45.19
C THR A 270 4.67 -12.48 45.16
N GLY A 271 3.67 -12.07 45.95
CA GLY A 271 2.36 -12.71 45.97
C GLY A 271 1.55 -12.43 44.69
N LEU A 272 1.09 -13.50 44.03
CA LEU A 272 0.28 -13.41 42.82
C LEU A 272 -1.21 -13.31 43.16
N ARG A 273 -1.95 -12.38 42.54
CA ARG A 273 -3.41 -12.29 42.69
C ARG A 273 -4.14 -13.23 41.74
N PHE A 274 -3.54 -13.53 40.59
CA PHE A 274 -4.10 -14.42 39.57
C PHE A 274 -3.19 -15.63 39.29
N PRO A 275 -2.86 -16.47 40.28
CA PRO A 275 -1.98 -17.62 40.09
C PRO A 275 -2.56 -18.69 39.13
N GLN A 276 -3.88 -18.67 38.90
CA GLN A 276 -4.59 -19.52 37.95
C GLN A 276 -4.41 -19.11 36.47
N TYR A 277 -3.82 -17.94 36.18
CA TYR A 277 -3.59 -17.50 34.80
C TYR A 277 -2.35 -18.11 34.17
N VAL A 278 -2.32 -18.08 32.84
CA VAL A 278 -1.16 -18.47 32.01
C VAL A 278 0.10 -17.67 32.32
N CYS A 279 1.24 -18.24 31.93
CA CYS A 279 2.56 -17.63 31.97
C CYS A 279 3.03 -17.24 30.56
N ILE A 280 3.91 -16.25 30.51
CA ILE A 280 4.58 -15.75 29.32
C ILE A 280 5.98 -16.34 29.25
N GLU A 281 6.25 -17.07 28.17
CA GLU A 281 7.51 -17.77 27.94
C GLU A 281 8.42 -16.96 27.02
N THR A 282 9.71 -16.96 27.35
CA THR A 282 10.78 -16.27 26.60
C THR A 282 11.70 -17.26 25.89
N SER A 283 12.61 -16.77 25.05
CA SER A 283 13.55 -17.63 24.31
C SER A 283 14.58 -18.34 25.17
N THR A 284 14.77 -17.93 26.42
CA THR A 284 15.64 -18.59 27.40
C THR A 284 14.87 -19.61 28.25
N SER A 285 13.67 -20.00 27.81
CA SER A 285 12.75 -20.90 28.53
C SER A 285 12.30 -20.38 29.90
N ALA A 286 12.56 -19.11 30.22
CA ALA A 286 12.04 -18.49 31.43
C ALA A 286 10.55 -18.16 31.25
N ALA A 287 9.75 -18.46 32.28
CA ALA A 287 8.31 -18.23 32.33
C ALA A 287 7.97 -17.19 33.40
N PHE A 288 7.12 -16.22 33.03
CA PHE A 288 6.68 -15.14 33.91
C PHE A 288 5.15 -15.15 34.02
N PRO A 289 4.56 -15.08 35.22
CA PRO A 289 3.12 -14.88 35.38
C PRO A 289 2.64 -13.68 34.56
N ILE A 290 1.56 -13.85 33.80
CA ILE A 290 1.05 -12.78 32.92
C ILE A 290 0.69 -11.50 33.69
N GLU A 291 0.31 -11.63 34.96
CA GLU A 291 0.03 -10.51 35.87
C GLU A 291 1.24 -9.57 36.06
N LEU A 292 2.46 -10.12 35.99
CA LEU A 292 3.69 -9.36 36.21
C LEU A 292 4.24 -8.77 34.91
N CYS A 293 3.57 -8.96 33.77
CA CYS A 293 4.07 -8.58 32.45
C CYS A 293 3.45 -7.28 31.93
N ASN A 294 4.29 -6.34 31.48
CA ASN A 294 3.88 -5.05 30.93
C ASN A 294 4.45 -4.85 29.52
N ILE A 295 3.59 -4.66 28.51
CA ILE A 295 4.01 -4.47 27.11
C ILE A 295 4.59 -3.07 26.93
N LEU A 296 5.79 -2.99 26.33
CA LEU A 296 6.47 -1.72 26.07
C LEU A 296 5.75 -0.90 24.97
N PRO A 297 5.73 0.44 25.08
CA PRO A 297 5.12 1.32 24.07
C PRO A 297 5.91 1.37 22.75
N GLY A 298 5.23 1.82 21.69
CA GLY A 298 5.87 2.16 20.42
C GLY A 298 6.37 0.95 19.62
N GLN A 299 5.71 -0.21 19.77
CA GLN A 299 6.07 -1.42 19.05
C GLN A 299 5.20 -1.60 17.80
N LEU A 300 5.78 -1.33 16.63
CA LEU A 300 5.08 -1.42 15.34
C LEU A 300 4.52 -2.82 15.06
N MET A 301 3.24 -2.86 14.72
CA MET A 301 2.56 -4.07 14.26
C MET A 301 2.67 -4.17 12.73
N ARG A 302 3.43 -5.15 12.24
CA ARG A 302 3.64 -5.41 10.80
C ARG A 302 2.81 -6.59 10.31
N ARG A 303 1.52 -6.58 10.61
CA ARG A 303 0.58 -7.68 10.33
C ARG A 303 -0.64 -7.17 9.59
N GLN A 304 -1.38 -8.10 8.97
CA GLN A 304 -2.66 -7.77 8.39
C GLN A 304 -3.61 -7.28 9.49
N ILE A 305 -4.23 -6.14 9.23
CA ILE A 305 -5.17 -5.52 10.14
C ILE A 305 -6.53 -6.20 9.95
N PRO A 306 -7.22 -6.57 11.04
CA PRO A 306 -8.57 -7.10 10.96
C PRO A 306 -9.53 -6.15 10.22
N PRO A 307 -10.40 -6.64 9.32
CA PRO A 307 -11.30 -5.78 8.53
C PRO A 307 -12.20 -4.86 9.38
N ASN A 308 -12.67 -5.34 10.53
CA ASN A 308 -13.47 -4.57 11.49
C ASN A 308 -12.71 -3.38 12.11
N MET A 309 -11.38 -3.37 12.06
CA MET A 309 -10.53 -2.33 12.66
C MET A 309 -10.15 -1.23 11.65
N VAL A 310 -10.32 -1.50 10.35
CA VAL A 310 -10.00 -0.55 9.27
C VAL A 310 -10.76 0.79 9.40
N PRO A 311 -12.05 0.84 9.76
CA PRO A 311 -12.78 2.10 9.94
C PRO A 311 -12.15 3.01 11.01
N HIS A 312 -11.68 2.44 12.12
CA HIS A 312 -11.03 3.21 13.19
C HIS A 312 -9.71 3.85 12.71
N ILE A 313 -8.92 3.10 11.93
CA ILE A 313 -7.68 3.61 11.33
C ILE A 313 -7.97 4.72 10.33
N LEU A 314 -9.00 4.56 9.49
CA LEU A 314 -9.40 5.59 8.53
C LEU A 314 -9.86 6.85 9.26
N SER A 315 -10.65 6.71 10.32
CA SER A 315 -11.09 7.84 11.16
C SER A 315 -9.89 8.58 11.75
N PHE A 316 -8.93 7.87 12.35
CA PHE A 316 -7.72 8.49 12.91
C PHE A 316 -6.83 9.12 11.83
N SER A 317 -6.74 8.53 10.65
CA SER A 317 -5.82 8.96 9.59
C SER A 317 -6.35 10.15 8.78
N THR A 318 -7.66 10.37 8.79
CA THR A 318 -8.31 11.41 7.99
C THR A 318 -8.30 12.74 8.73
N LYS A 319 -7.67 13.77 8.14
CA LYS A 319 -7.75 15.17 8.60
C LYS A 319 -8.23 16.05 7.44
N ARG A 320 -9.01 17.10 7.75
CA ARG A 320 -9.29 18.17 6.78
C ARG A 320 -7.99 18.85 6.35
N PRO A 321 -7.90 19.38 5.11
CA PRO A 321 -6.65 19.91 4.57
C PRO A 321 -5.96 20.96 5.46
N GLU A 322 -6.70 21.92 6.01
CA GLU A 322 -6.20 22.91 6.97
C GLU A 322 -5.55 22.25 8.20
N ARG A 323 -6.27 21.38 8.91
CA ARG A 323 -5.74 20.64 10.07
C ARG A 323 -4.57 19.72 9.72
N ARG A 324 -4.54 19.20 8.48
CA ARG A 324 -3.41 18.41 7.98
C ARG A 324 -2.18 19.31 7.81
N LEU A 325 -2.34 20.49 7.23
CA LEU A 325 -1.27 21.47 7.07
C LEU A 325 -0.71 21.90 8.43
N ASP A 326 -1.57 22.23 9.41
CA ASP A 326 -1.15 22.56 10.79
C ASP A 326 -0.26 21.45 11.36
N SER A 327 -0.67 20.18 11.17
CA SER A 327 0.09 19.02 11.65
C SER A 327 1.43 18.88 10.92
N ILE A 328 1.48 19.15 9.61
CA ILE A 328 2.71 19.10 8.82
C ILE A 328 3.69 20.19 9.27
N VAL A 329 3.21 21.42 9.51
CA VAL A 329 4.04 22.52 10.00
C VAL A 329 4.58 22.20 11.40
N ALA A 330 3.75 21.65 12.28
CA ALA A 330 4.16 21.21 13.61
C ALA A 330 5.24 20.11 13.60
N ALA A 331 5.41 19.39 12.48
CA ALA A 331 6.43 18.37 12.34
C ALA A 331 7.85 18.92 12.47
N HIS A 332 8.09 20.20 12.10
CA HIS A 332 9.40 20.84 12.23
C HIS A 332 9.90 20.79 13.68
N THR A 333 9.03 21.18 14.62
CA THR A 333 9.29 21.11 16.06
C THR A 333 9.28 19.68 16.57
N ALA A 334 8.30 18.86 16.15
CA ALA A 334 8.14 17.49 16.65
C ALA A 334 9.33 16.57 16.28
N LEU A 335 9.91 16.75 15.08
CA LEU A 335 11.10 16.03 14.61
C LEU A 335 12.42 16.73 14.98
N GLN A 336 12.35 17.91 15.60
CA GLN A 336 13.49 18.67 16.12
C GLN A 336 14.57 18.97 15.08
N TYR A 337 14.18 19.41 13.88
CA TYR A 337 15.13 19.69 12.82
C TYR A 337 16.23 20.68 13.22
N GLY A 338 15.89 21.75 13.95
CA GLY A 338 16.87 22.74 14.42
C GLY A 338 17.84 22.26 15.50
N GLN A 339 17.52 21.17 16.22
CA GLN A 339 18.36 20.62 17.30
C GLN A 339 19.19 19.41 16.82
N SER A 340 18.99 18.95 15.59
CA SER A 340 19.67 17.78 15.04
C SER A 340 21.14 18.10 14.75
N GLU A 341 22.04 17.58 15.57
CA GLU A 341 23.49 17.68 15.35
C GLU A 341 23.93 17.06 14.01
N TYR A 342 23.19 16.07 13.52
CA TYR A 342 23.44 15.42 12.24
C TYR A 342 23.13 16.33 11.07
N MET A 343 21.99 17.04 11.11
CA MET A 343 21.64 18.00 10.07
C MET A 343 22.58 19.19 10.10
N ASN A 344 22.86 19.73 11.29
CA ASN A 344 23.81 20.82 11.49
C ASN A 344 25.22 20.44 11.01
N GLY A 345 25.69 19.23 11.32
CA GLY A 345 26.99 18.72 10.85
C GLY A 345 27.08 18.63 9.33
N PHE A 346 25.98 18.38 8.63
CA PHE A 346 25.91 18.38 7.17
C PHE A 346 25.54 19.74 6.57
N GLY A 347 25.47 20.81 7.37
CA GLY A 347 25.13 22.16 6.92
C GLY A 347 23.69 22.30 6.42
N MET A 348 22.79 21.43 6.88
CA MET A 348 21.38 21.44 6.45
C MET A 348 20.54 22.32 7.37
N VAL A 349 19.87 23.30 6.78
CA VAL A 349 18.88 24.15 7.46
C VAL A 349 17.53 23.99 6.77
N VAL A 350 16.48 23.73 7.54
CA VAL A 350 15.11 23.55 7.03
C VAL A 350 14.24 24.68 7.54
N GLY A 351 13.64 25.43 6.60
CA GLY A 351 12.65 26.46 6.93
C GLY A 351 11.38 25.85 7.53
N PRO A 352 10.72 26.53 8.49
CA PRO A 352 9.48 26.04 9.10
C PRO A 352 8.26 26.27 8.20
N GLU A 353 8.37 27.18 7.24
CA GLU A 353 7.26 27.57 6.35
C GLU A 353 7.12 26.61 5.17
N PRO A 354 5.89 26.22 4.80
CA PRO A 354 5.62 25.48 3.57
C PRO A 354 6.01 26.27 2.32
N GLU A 355 6.54 25.57 1.31
CA GLU A 355 6.84 26.16 0.00
C GLU A 355 5.55 26.64 -0.70
N ARG A 356 5.58 27.84 -1.29
CA ARG A 356 4.48 28.39 -2.08
C ARG A 356 4.78 28.19 -3.56
N CYS A 357 3.82 27.65 -4.29
CA CYS A 357 3.93 27.44 -5.73
C CYS A 357 2.73 28.02 -6.46
N LEU A 358 2.94 28.38 -7.73
CA LEU A 358 1.85 28.75 -8.63
C LEU A 358 1.19 27.48 -9.17
N ALA A 359 -0.14 27.50 -9.21
CA ALA A 359 -0.93 26.40 -9.73
C ALA A 359 -1.91 26.91 -10.79
N ARG A 360 -2.24 26.06 -11.76
CA ARG A 360 -3.24 26.34 -12.80
C ARG A 360 -4.37 25.35 -12.68
N VAL A 361 -5.61 25.79 -12.84
CA VAL A 361 -6.77 24.90 -12.90
C VAL A 361 -7.14 24.70 -14.36
N LEU A 362 -6.95 23.48 -14.86
CA LEU A 362 -7.29 23.14 -16.24
C LEU A 362 -8.80 23.18 -16.48
N PRO A 363 -9.26 23.63 -17.66
CA PRO A 363 -10.67 23.59 -18.02
C PRO A 363 -11.19 22.15 -18.11
N VAL A 364 -12.44 21.91 -17.69
CA VAL A 364 -13.06 20.58 -17.78
C VAL A 364 -13.42 20.28 -19.25
N PRO A 365 -13.04 19.12 -19.80
CA PRO A 365 -13.46 18.75 -21.14
C PRO A 365 -14.97 18.49 -21.20
N ALA A 366 -15.58 18.84 -22.33
CA ALA A 366 -16.98 18.53 -22.57
C ALA A 366 -17.18 17.02 -22.85
N LEU A 367 -18.28 16.47 -22.35
CA LEU A 367 -18.68 15.07 -22.57
C LEU A 367 -19.85 15.00 -23.55
N LYS A 368 -19.89 13.96 -24.39
CA LYS A 368 -21.02 13.63 -25.25
C LYS A 368 -21.73 12.38 -24.75
N TYR A 369 -23.04 12.48 -24.63
CA TYR A 369 -23.97 11.40 -24.29
C TYR A 369 -24.79 11.00 -25.52
N GLY A 370 -25.68 10.02 -25.38
CA GLY A 370 -26.48 9.49 -26.48
C GLY A 370 -27.40 10.54 -27.11
N ALA A 371 -27.72 10.37 -28.39
CA ALA A 371 -28.56 11.31 -29.15
C ALA A 371 -29.98 11.51 -28.54
N ALA A 372 -30.47 10.52 -27.80
CA ALA A 372 -31.75 10.58 -27.10
C ALA A 372 -31.68 11.25 -25.71
N SER A 373 -30.52 11.77 -25.30
CA SER A 373 -30.37 12.59 -24.09
C SER A 373 -30.98 13.97 -24.31
N LYS A 374 -31.58 14.58 -23.28
CA LYS A 374 -32.07 15.97 -23.41
C LYS A 374 -30.92 16.95 -23.61
N ARG A 375 -29.76 16.66 -23.02
CA ARG A 375 -28.52 17.43 -23.19
C ARG A 375 -27.42 16.56 -23.80
N LYS A 376 -27.31 16.57 -25.14
CA LYS A 376 -26.37 15.73 -25.90
C LYS A 376 -24.89 16.02 -25.59
N GLN A 377 -24.57 17.28 -25.32
CA GLN A 377 -23.25 17.74 -24.89
C GLN A 377 -23.36 18.27 -23.46
N LEU A 378 -22.62 17.68 -22.54
CA LEU A 378 -22.50 18.16 -21.17
C LEU A 378 -21.22 19.00 -21.09
N ARG A 379 -21.39 20.33 -21.01
CA ARG A 379 -20.31 21.25 -20.67
C ARG A 379 -20.34 21.51 -19.17
N LEU A 380 -19.30 21.06 -18.49
CA LEU A 380 -19.12 21.36 -17.06
C LEU A 380 -18.50 22.76 -16.99
N MET A 381 -19.30 23.76 -16.62
CA MET A 381 -18.86 25.15 -16.58
C MET A 381 -18.35 25.51 -15.17
N TYR A 382 -17.12 26.02 -15.07
CA TYR A 382 -16.54 26.58 -13.84
C TYR A 382 -17.13 27.95 -13.46
N LEU A 383 -18.32 28.33 -13.94
CA LEU A 383 -18.79 29.73 -13.82
C LEU A 383 -18.90 30.19 -12.36
N HIS A 384 -18.98 29.27 -11.41
CA HIS A 384 -18.76 29.56 -10.01
C HIS A 384 -17.87 28.49 -9.40
N LEU A 385 -16.57 28.77 -9.25
CA LEU A 385 -15.57 27.97 -8.51
C LEU A 385 -16.06 27.50 -7.11
N TRP A 386 -17.15 28.10 -6.61
CA TRP A 386 -17.73 27.94 -5.28
C TRP A 386 -19.01 27.07 -5.22
N ARG A 387 -19.58 26.62 -6.34
CA ARG A 387 -20.86 25.85 -6.35
C ARG A 387 -20.75 24.47 -7.02
N SER A 388 -20.85 23.45 -6.18
CA SER A 388 -21.29 22.04 -6.37
C SER A 388 -20.59 21.10 -7.35
N SER A 389 -20.10 21.51 -8.52
CA SER A 389 -19.68 20.57 -9.60
C SER A 389 -18.16 20.55 -9.85
N ASN A 390 -17.37 20.40 -8.77
CA ASN A 390 -15.91 20.30 -8.79
C ASN A 390 -15.44 18.95 -9.38
N GLY A 391 -15.48 18.81 -10.70
CA GLY A 391 -15.13 17.55 -11.38
C GLY A 391 -16.17 16.43 -11.23
N SER A 392 -17.39 16.75 -10.81
CA SER A 392 -18.49 15.80 -10.61
C SER A 392 -19.74 16.21 -11.38
N TRP A 393 -20.51 15.20 -11.82
CA TRP A 393 -21.80 15.36 -12.49
C TRP A 393 -22.70 14.16 -12.21
N ASN A 394 -23.98 14.28 -12.56
CA ASN A 394 -24.96 13.19 -12.45
C ASN A 394 -25.51 12.82 -13.83
N LEU A 395 -26.30 11.74 -13.88
CA LEU A 395 -26.88 11.21 -15.12
C LEU A 395 -28.31 11.68 -15.37
N VAL A 396 -28.77 12.73 -14.66
CA VAL A 396 -30.13 13.25 -14.86
C VAL A 396 -30.26 13.77 -16.28
N ASP A 397 -31.35 13.37 -16.95
CA ASP A 397 -31.65 13.69 -18.35
C ASP A 397 -30.61 13.19 -19.39
N GLN A 398 -29.73 12.26 -18.99
CA GLN A 398 -28.73 11.64 -19.86
C GLN A 398 -29.15 10.22 -20.26
N LYS A 399 -28.80 9.83 -21.49
CA LYS A 399 -28.80 8.45 -21.96
C LYS A 399 -27.40 8.06 -22.39
N PHE A 400 -27.04 6.80 -22.22
CA PHE A 400 -25.70 6.34 -22.60
C PHE A 400 -25.40 6.59 -24.08
N PHE A 401 -24.14 6.89 -24.38
CA PHE A 401 -23.68 7.17 -25.74
C PHE A 401 -23.95 5.98 -26.68
N LYS A 402 -23.62 4.77 -26.23
CA LYS A 402 -23.99 3.50 -26.85
C LYS A 402 -24.55 2.60 -25.74
N PRO A 403 -25.87 2.53 -25.56
CA PRO A 403 -26.44 1.62 -24.58
C PRO A 403 -26.31 0.16 -25.05
N ALA A 404 -26.09 -0.73 -24.09
CA ALA A 404 -26.04 -2.17 -24.31
C ALA A 404 -27.43 -2.78 -24.50
N ILE A 405 -27.47 -3.96 -25.11
CA ILE A 405 -28.66 -4.78 -25.26
C ILE A 405 -28.41 -6.07 -24.47
N VAL A 406 -29.32 -6.39 -23.55
CA VAL A 406 -29.33 -7.62 -22.78
C VAL A 406 -30.19 -8.64 -23.53
N THR A 407 -29.63 -9.78 -23.90
CA THR A 407 -30.35 -10.83 -24.64
C THR A 407 -31.06 -11.82 -23.70
N GLY A 408 -30.52 -12.00 -22.51
CA GLY A 408 -31.06 -12.84 -21.46
C GLY A 408 -30.31 -12.59 -20.15
N TRP A 409 -31.03 -12.69 -19.01
CA TRP A 409 -30.43 -12.46 -17.70
C TRP A 409 -31.14 -13.22 -16.58
N ALA A 410 -30.41 -13.47 -15.49
CA ALA A 410 -30.90 -14.14 -14.28
C ALA A 410 -30.52 -13.36 -13.02
N VAL A 411 -31.25 -13.64 -11.93
CA VAL A 411 -30.98 -13.11 -10.59
C VAL A 411 -30.72 -14.28 -9.63
N VAL A 412 -29.61 -14.22 -8.89
CA VAL A 412 -29.26 -15.23 -7.88
C VAL A 412 -29.11 -14.55 -6.52
N VAL A 413 -29.82 -15.04 -5.51
CA VAL A 413 -29.93 -14.40 -4.20
C VAL A 413 -29.31 -15.27 -3.12
N TYR A 414 -28.13 -14.88 -2.66
CA TYR A 414 -27.43 -15.52 -1.52
C TYR A 414 -27.75 -14.85 -0.18
N ASP A 415 -28.25 -13.60 -0.19
CA ASP A 415 -28.59 -12.85 1.03
C ASP A 415 -30.07 -12.99 1.43
N THR A 416 -30.51 -14.22 1.66
CA THR A 416 -31.91 -14.51 2.03
C THR A 416 -32.27 -14.08 3.45
N ARG A 417 -31.28 -13.76 4.29
CA ARG A 417 -31.49 -13.25 5.65
C ARG A 417 -31.88 -11.77 5.67
N THR A 418 -31.35 -10.98 4.74
CA THR A 418 -31.56 -9.53 4.71
C THR A 418 -32.58 -9.10 3.65
N VAL A 419 -32.59 -9.82 2.53
CA VAL A 419 -33.36 -9.49 1.32
C VAL A 419 -34.39 -10.59 1.09
N HIS A 420 -35.65 -10.28 1.40
CA HIS A 420 -36.78 -11.20 1.20
C HIS A 420 -37.34 -11.05 -0.22
N GLU A 421 -38.19 -11.98 -0.64
CA GLU A 421 -38.74 -12.02 -2.01
C GLU A 421 -39.37 -10.68 -2.49
N PRO A 422 -40.18 -9.95 -1.69
CA PRO A 422 -40.68 -8.63 -2.10
C PRO A 422 -39.57 -7.60 -2.33
N ASP A 423 -38.48 -7.67 -1.56
CA ASP A 423 -37.32 -6.80 -1.74
C ASP A 423 -36.61 -7.12 -3.06
N VAL A 424 -36.50 -8.41 -3.42
CA VAL A 424 -35.87 -8.86 -4.68
C VAL A 424 -36.65 -8.33 -5.88
N LEU A 425 -37.97 -8.46 -5.88
CA LEU A 425 -38.82 -7.95 -6.96
C LEU A 425 -38.69 -6.43 -7.12
N LYS A 426 -38.66 -5.70 -6.00
CA LYS A 426 -38.43 -4.25 -6.00
C LYS A 426 -37.06 -3.87 -6.54
N ILE A 427 -36.02 -4.63 -6.22
CA ILE A 427 -34.66 -4.44 -6.74
C ILE A 427 -34.64 -4.66 -8.25
N ILE A 428 -35.26 -5.73 -8.74
CA ILE A 428 -35.38 -6.05 -10.18
C ILE A 428 -36.07 -4.91 -10.92
N GLN A 429 -37.23 -4.46 -10.41
CA GLN A 429 -37.99 -3.37 -11.00
C GLN A 429 -37.17 -2.07 -11.03
N SER A 430 -36.59 -1.67 -9.89
CA SER A 430 -35.81 -0.42 -9.79
C SER A 430 -34.57 -0.44 -10.68
N PHE A 431 -33.90 -1.59 -10.79
CA PHE A 431 -32.77 -1.77 -11.69
C PHE A 431 -33.18 -1.63 -13.15
N ARG A 432 -34.26 -2.29 -13.56
CA ARG A 432 -34.78 -2.22 -14.94
C ARG A 432 -35.23 -0.80 -15.30
N ASP A 433 -36.08 -0.18 -14.49
CA ASP A 433 -36.61 1.16 -14.76
C ASP A 433 -35.45 2.17 -14.92
N GLN A 434 -34.41 2.04 -14.10
CA GLN A 434 -33.22 2.87 -14.21
C GLN A 434 -32.39 2.55 -15.47
N ALA A 435 -32.26 1.28 -15.83
CA ALA A 435 -31.56 0.84 -17.04
C ALA A 435 -32.26 1.37 -18.31
N ASP A 436 -33.60 1.26 -18.37
CA ASP A 436 -34.44 1.77 -19.45
C ASP A 436 -34.31 3.30 -19.60
N SER A 437 -34.31 4.03 -18.46
CA SER A 437 -34.12 5.48 -18.46
C SER A 437 -32.79 5.90 -19.07
N LEU A 438 -31.74 5.09 -18.89
CA LEU A 438 -30.39 5.31 -19.43
C LEU A 438 -30.22 4.72 -20.85
N GLY A 439 -31.22 4.00 -21.34
CA GLY A 439 -31.31 3.47 -22.70
C GLY A 439 -30.84 2.03 -22.89
N ILE A 440 -30.42 1.33 -21.83
CA ILE A 440 -30.15 -0.12 -21.89
C ILE A 440 -31.46 -0.84 -22.21
N LYS A 441 -31.45 -1.83 -23.10
CA LYS A 441 -32.64 -2.56 -23.52
C LYS A 441 -32.53 -4.06 -23.21
N GLY A 442 -33.68 -4.74 -23.17
CA GLY A 442 -33.75 -6.22 -23.13
C GLY A 442 -33.71 -6.84 -21.73
N LEU A 443 -33.80 -6.04 -20.67
CA LEU A 443 -34.03 -6.55 -19.32
C LEU A 443 -35.51 -6.93 -19.16
N SER A 444 -35.80 -8.23 -19.21
CA SER A 444 -37.15 -8.77 -19.02
C SER A 444 -37.74 -8.44 -17.63
N HIS A 445 -39.07 -8.35 -17.55
CA HIS A 445 -39.78 -8.10 -16.28
C HIS A 445 -39.66 -9.27 -15.28
N ASN A 446 -39.62 -10.50 -15.81
CA ASN A 446 -39.64 -11.73 -15.03
C ASN A 446 -38.39 -12.57 -15.37
N PRO A 447 -37.18 -12.16 -14.95
CA PRO A 447 -36.01 -13.01 -15.10
C PRO A 447 -36.14 -14.28 -14.24
N PRO A 448 -35.51 -15.40 -14.59
CA PRO A 448 -35.33 -16.51 -13.66
C PRO A 448 -34.65 -16.04 -12.37
N ILE A 449 -35.25 -16.36 -11.22
CA ILE A 449 -34.72 -16.04 -9.89
C ILE A 449 -34.37 -17.35 -9.18
N SER A 450 -33.17 -17.43 -8.62
CA SER A 450 -32.71 -18.57 -7.82
C SER A 450 -32.33 -18.14 -6.40
N TYR A 451 -32.67 -18.98 -5.43
CA TYR A 451 -32.38 -18.81 -4.01
C TYR A 451 -31.56 -20.00 -3.49
N PRO A 452 -30.24 -20.01 -3.70
CA PRO A 452 -29.41 -21.09 -3.20
C PRO A 452 -29.40 -21.18 -1.67
N PRO A 453 -29.15 -22.37 -1.09
CA PRO A 453 -28.99 -22.51 0.35
C PRO A 453 -27.84 -21.64 0.88
N ALA A 454 -28.06 -20.98 2.03
CA ALA A 454 -27.13 -20.00 2.59
C ALA A 454 -25.72 -20.56 2.91
N GLU A 455 -25.60 -21.87 3.10
CA GLU A 455 -24.36 -22.57 3.48
C GLU A 455 -23.71 -23.32 2.30
N SER A 456 -24.29 -23.25 1.10
CA SER A 456 -23.81 -24.05 -0.03
C SER A 456 -22.54 -23.47 -0.65
N VAL A 457 -21.50 -24.29 -0.67
CA VAL A 457 -20.20 -24.03 -1.33
C VAL A 457 -20.25 -24.22 -2.85
N HIS A 458 -21.36 -24.73 -3.41
CA HIS A 458 -21.50 -25.09 -4.82
C HIS A 458 -21.90 -23.91 -5.72
N VAL A 459 -21.19 -22.78 -5.57
CA VAL A 459 -21.47 -21.53 -6.31
C VAL A 459 -21.54 -21.74 -7.82
N HIS A 460 -20.60 -22.50 -8.39
CA HIS A 460 -20.57 -22.80 -9.82
C HIS A 460 -21.86 -23.47 -10.31
N ASN A 461 -22.33 -24.50 -9.61
CA ASN A 461 -23.53 -25.26 -9.98
C ASN A 461 -24.78 -24.36 -9.94
N HIS A 462 -24.89 -23.47 -8.95
CA HIS A 462 -26.05 -22.56 -8.87
C HIS A 462 -26.06 -21.55 -10.02
N LEU A 463 -24.91 -20.99 -10.37
CA LEU A 463 -24.80 -20.02 -11.47
C LEU A 463 -25.01 -20.68 -12.84
N GLU A 464 -24.54 -21.93 -13.01
CA GLU A 464 -24.82 -22.74 -14.19
C GLU A 464 -26.31 -23.06 -14.32
N ALA A 465 -26.96 -23.49 -13.23
CA ALA A 465 -28.40 -23.72 -13.21
C ALA A 465 -29.21 -22.45 -13.55
N ALA A 466 -28.78 -21.29 -13.04
CA ALA A 466 -29.39 -20.00 -13.38
C ALA A 466 -29.22 -19.66 -14.88
N GLY A 467 -28.05 -19.94 -15.45
CA GLY A 467 -27.81 -19.78 -16.88
C GLY A 467 -28.65 -20.72 -17.74
N ASN A 468 -28.78 -21.99 -17.33
CA ASN A 468 -29.62 -22.98 -17.99
C ASN A 468 -31.10 -22.59 -17.94
N ALA A 469 -31.58 -22.01 -16.84
CA ALA A 469 -32.94 -21.48 -16.75
C ALA A 469 -33.19 -20.36 -17.79
N VAL A 470 -32.22 -19.46 -17.98
CA VAL A 470 -32.29 -18.42 -19.02
C VAL A 470 -32.29 -19.03 -20.42
N TYR A 471 -31.41 -19.99 -20.67
CA TYR A 471 -31.36 -20.69 -21.96
C TYR A 471 -32.65 -21.44 -22.26
N ASN A 472 -33.23 -22.13 -21.27
CA ASN A 472 -34.48 -22.86 -21.45
C ASN A 472 -35.64 -21.93 -21.82
N ALA A 473 -35.69 -20.73 -21.21
CA ALA A 473 -36.72 -19.73 -21.45
C ALA A 473 -36.53 -18.93 -22.76
N THR A 474 -35.29 -18.61 -23.13
CA THR A 474 -34.99 -17.66 -24.23
C THR A 474 -34.37 -18.32 -25.47
N LYS A 475 -33.93 -19.58 -25.34
CA LYS A 475 -33.08 -20.30 -26.31
C LYS A 475 -31.77 -19.56 -26.64
N GLN A 476 -31.33 -18.67 -25.76
CA GLN A 476 -30.07 -17.94 -25.84
C GLN A 476 -29.33 -18.01 -24.50
N PRO A 477 -28.00 -18.08 -24.49
CA PRO A 477 -27.24 -18.04 -23.25
C PRO A 477 -27.43 -16.69 -22.55
N PRO A 478 -27.29 -16.64 -21.20
CA PRO A 478 -27.40 -15.37 -20.48
C PRO A 478 -26.27 -14.42 -20.88
N SER A 479 -26.64 -13.17 -21.16
CA SER A 479 -25.69 -12.06 -21.33
C SER A 479 -25.30 -11.40 -20.00
N LEU A 480 -26.09 -11.60 -18.94
CA LEU A 480 -25.87 -11.00 -17.62
C LEU A 480 -26.39 -11.91 -16.51
N ILE A 481 -25.63 -12.06 -15.43
CA ILE A 481 -26.14 -12.63 -14.18
C ILE A 481 -25.98 -11.59 -13.07
N VAL A 482 -27.08 -11.26 -12.39
CA VAL A 482 -27.10 -10.34 -11.25
C VAL A 482 -27.11 -11.16 -9.96
N ILE A 483 -26.21 -10.87 -9.03
CA ILE A 483 -26.06 -11.65 -7.79
C ILE A 483 -26.27 -10.73 -6.59
N ILE A 484 -27.18 -11.08 -5.70
CA ILE A 484 -27.43 -10.37 -4.43
C ILE A 484 -26.73 -11.12 -3.31
N MET A 485 -25.75 -10.49 -2.65
CA MET A 485 -24.86 -11.12 -1.68
C MET A 485 -24.90 -10.43 -0.32
N PRO A 486 -24.67 -11.18 0.78
CA PRO A 486 -24.56 -10.61 2.12
C PRO A 486 -23.26 -9.80 2.27
N ASP A 487 -23.19 -8.97 3.31
CA ASP A 487 -21.98 -8.20 3.57
C ASP A 487 -20.79 -9.10 3.96
N ASN A 488 -19.56 -8.63 3.73
CA ASN A 488 -18.31 -9.33 4.09
C ASN A 488 -18.12 -10.75 3.49
N SER A 489 -18.74 -11.06 2.35
CA SER A 489 -18.72 -12.37 1.70
C SER A 489 -17.63 -12.50 0.61
N ASN A 490 -16.36 -12.27 0.98
CA ASN A 490 -15.25 -12.24 0.01
C ASN A 490 -15.06 -13.56 -0.75
N ASP A 491 -15.21 -14.71 -0.10
CA ASP A 491 -15.01 -16.01 -0.74
C ASP A 491 -16.11 -16.30 -1.78
N LEU A 492 -17.36 -15.94 -1.46
CA LEU A 492 -18.48 -16.00 -2.39
C LEU A 492 -18.23 -15.09 -3.61
N TYR A 493 -17.78 -13.86 -3.39
CA TYR A 493 -17.44 -12.94 -4.47
C TYR A 493 -16.36 -13.51 -5.39
N GLN A 494 -15.30 -14.09 -4.82
CA GLN A 494 -14.24 -14.74 -5.59
C GLN A 494 -14.76 -15.91 -6.43
N ALA A 495 -15.60 -16.77 -5.86
CA ALA A 495 -16.18 -17.91 -6.58
C ALA A 495 -17.07 -17.46 -7.75
N ILE A 496 -17.91 -16.43 -7.56
CA ILE A 496 -18.76 -15.85 -8.61
C ILE A 496 -17.90 -15.26 -9.73
N LYS A 497 -16.83 -14.53 -9.37
CA LYS A 497 -15.92 -13.91 -10.34
C LYS A 497 -15.14 -14.94 -11.13
N HIS A 498 -14.68 -16.01 -10.47
CA HIS A 498 -14.04 -17.13 -11.15
C HIS A 498 -15.00 -17.84 -12.12
N PHE A 499 -16.26 -18.05 -11.75
CA PHE A 499 -17.28 -18.60 -12.64
C PHE A 499 -17.48 -17.72 -13.90
N GLY A 500 -17.75 -16.43 -13.70
CA GLY A 500 -18.09 -15.52 -14.79
C GLY A 500 -16.90 -15.12 -15.65
N ASP A 501 -15.83 -14.64 -15.01
CA ASP A 501 -14.72 -13.96 -15.70
C ASP A 501 -13.66 -14.96 -16.23
N VAL A 502 -13.57 -16.18 -15.67
CA VAL A 502 -12.54 -17.18 -16.04
C VAL A 502 -13.14 -18.42 -16.70
N LYS A 503 -14.23 -18.98 -16.17
CA LYS A 503 -14.77 -20.26 -16.65
C LYS A 503 -15.74 -20.15 -17.82
N HIS A 504 -16.68 -19.20 -17.78
CA HIS A 504 -17.79 -19.15 -18.75
C HIS A 504 -17.79 -17.90 -19.64
N GLY A 505 -17.05 -16.84 -19.28
CA GLY A 505 -17.06 -15.60 -20.05
C GLY A 505 -18.39 -14.84 -19.98
N VAL A 506 -19.17 -15.01 -18.91
CA VAL A 506 -20.46 -14.32 -18.72
C VAL A 506 -20.33 -13.16 -17.74
N PRO A 507 -20.75 -11.93 -18.10
CA PRO A 507 -20.76 -10.79 -17.19
C PRO A 507 -21.57 -11.04 -15.92
N THR A 508 -20.92 -10.89 -14.77
CA THR A 508 -21.56 -10.98 -13.44
C THR A 508 -21.61 -9.62 -12.74
N GLN A 509 -22.77 -9.24 -12.22
CA GLN A 509 -22.98 -8.02 -11.44
C GLN A 509 -23.44 -8.33 -10.00
N CYS A 510 -22.49 -8.29 -9.07
CA CYS A 510 -22.76 -8.47 -7.65
C CYS A 510 -23.34 -7.17 -7.03
N LEU A 511 -24.35 -7.31 -6.20
CA LEU A 511 -25.01 -6.28 -5.41
C LEU A 511 -24.92 -6.68 -3.94
N ASN A 512 -24.54 -5.75 -3.06
CA ASN A 512 -24.68 -5.96 -1.63
C ASN A 512 -26.17 -5.86 -1.26
N GLY A 513 -26.72 -6.90 -0.63
CA GLY A 513 -28.16 -7.03 -0.39
C GLY A 513 -28.74 -5.86 0.41
N TYR A 514 -28.10 -5.51 1.53
CA TYR A 514 -28.49 -4.37 2.35
C TYR A 514 -28.52 -3.05 1.57
N LYS A 515 -27.48 -2.77 0.77
CA LYS A 515 -27.40 -1.54 -0.04
C LYS A 515 -28.39 -1.52 -1.19
N ALA A 516 -28.61 -2.65 -1.85
CA ALA A 516 -29.53 -2.77 -2.97
C ALA A 516 -30.99 -2.59 -2.52
N LYS A 517 -31.37 -3.21 -1.40
CA LYS A 517 -32.70 -3.08 -0.80
C LYS A 517 -33.08 -1.62 -0.47
N ARG A 518 -32.11 -0.83 0.00
CA ARG A 518 -32.27 0.60 0.29
C ARG A 518 -31.89 1.52 -0.88
N GLY A 519 -31.55 0.94 -2.03
CA GLY A 519 -31.02 1.66 -3.18
C GLY A 519 -32.09 2.50 -3.87
N GLY A 520 -31.83 3.80 -4.03
CA GLY A 520 -32.64 4.68 -4.88
C GLY A 520 -32.15 4.76 -6.33
N PRO A 521 -32.74 5.62 -7.17
CA PRO A 521 -32.36 5.81 -8.57
C PRO A 521 -30.85 6.02 -8.78
N GLN A 522 -30.20 6.83 -7.93
CA GLN A 522 -28.76 7.08 -8.02
C GLN A 522 -27.91 5.82 -7.80
N TYR A 523 -28.34 4.89 -6.94
CA TYR A 523 -27.64 3.63 -6.72
C TYR A 523 -27.69 2.77 -7.99
N PHE A 524 -28.88 2.57 -8.55
CA PHE A 524 -29.05 1.77 -9.75
C PHE A 524 -28.45 2.43 -10.99
N ALA A 525 -28.39 3.77 -11.06
CA ALA A 525 -27.69 4.48 -12.13
C ALA A 525 -26.19 4.14 -12.11
N ASN A 526 -25.60 4.09 -10.91
CA ASN A 526 -24.20 3.67 -10.72
C ASN A 526 -23.96 2.18 -10.99
N VAL A 527 -24.98 1.33 -10.86
CA VAL A 527 -24.95 -0.08 -11.28
C VAL A 527 -25.01 -0.16 -12.81
N CYS A 528 -25.92 0.58 -13.44
CA CYS A 528 -26.10 0.63 -14.89
C CYS A 528 -24.83 1.10 -15.62
N LEU A 529 -24.08 2.07 -15.06
CA LEU A 529 -22.77 2.47 -15.58
C LEU A 529 -21.80 1.29 -15.74
N LYS A 530 -21.83 0.34 -14.80
CA LYS A 530 -20.96 -0.85 -14.81
C LYS A 530 -21.50 -1.92 -15.75
N VAL A 531 -22.81 -2.17 -15.71
CA VAL A 531 -23.47 -3.17 -16.57
C VAL A 531 -23.31 -2.81 -18.03
N ASN A 532 -23.55 -1.55 -18.40
CA ASN A 532 -23.39 -1.08 -19.77
C ASN A 532 -21.97 -1.31 -20.29
N ALA A 533 -20.95 -0.95 -19.50
CA ALA A 533 -19.55 -1.14 -19.87
C ALA A 533 -19.17 -2.63 -20.02
N LYS A 534 -19.64 -3.50 -19.11
CA LYS A 534 -19.39 -4.96 -19.17
C LYS A 534 -19.99 -5.61 -20.41
N LEU A 535 -21.10 -5.07 -20.91
CA LEU A 535 -21.80 -5.55 -22.10
C LEU A 535 -21.34 -4.87 -23.40
N GLY A 536 -20.21 -4.15 -23.37
CA GLY A 536 -19.64 -3.50 -24.56
C GLY A 536 -20.33 -2.19 -24.98
N GLY A 537 -21.18 -1.62 -24.11
CA GLY A 537 -21.74 -0.29 -24.27
C GLY A 537 -20.72 0.83 -23.97
N LEU A 538 -21.07 2.05 -24.38
CA LEU A 538 -20.34 3.30 -24.10
C LEU A 538 -21.22 4.21 -23.25
N ASN A 539 -20.77 4.56 -22.04
CA ASN A 539 -21.55 5.44 -21.16
C ASN A 539 -21.58 6.88 -21.71
N SER A 540 -20.40 7.44 -21.97
CA SER A 540 -20.17 8.78 -22.50
C SER A 540 -18.82 8.79 -23.20
N VAL A 541 -18.61 9.73 -24.12
CA VAL A 541 -17.32 9.92 -24.81
C VAL A 541 -16.84 11.36 -24.64
N LEU A 542 -15.54 11.59 -24.74
CA LEU A 542 -15.00 12.95 -24.81
C LEU A 542 -15.49 13.65 -26.08
N ASP A 543 -15.76 14.95 -26.02
CA ASP A 543 -16.00 15.72 -27.23
C ASP A 543 -14.74 15.69 -28.13
N PRO A 544 -14.84 15.23 -29.39
CA PRO A 544 -13.72 15.25 -30.33
C PRO A 544 -13.05 16.62 -30.49
N GLN A 545 -13.79 17.72 -30.32
CA GLN A 545 -13.23 19.08 -30.37
C GLN A 545 -12.46 19.45 -29.09
N ALA A 546 -12.76 18.81 -27.95
CA ALA A 546 -12.07 19.08 -26.70
C ALA A 546 -10.62 18.57 -26.73
N GLN A 547 -10.34 17.49 -27.49
CA GLN A 547 -9.01 16.89 -27.61
C GLN A 547 -8.80 16.34 -29.03
N ARG A 548 -8.48 17.23 -29.98
CA ARG A 548 -8.26 16.88 -31.39
C ARG A 548 -7.16 15.84 -31.60
N PHE A 549 -6.17 15.80 -30.71
CA PHE A 549 -5.09 14.84 -30.83
C PHE A 549 -5.59 13.39 -30.68
N LEU A 550 -6.62 13.12 -29.88
CA LEU A 550 -7.17 11.76 -29.71
C LEU A 550 -8.05 11.35 -30.89
N SER A 551 -8.75 12.32 -31.48
CA SER A 551 -9.76 12.10 -32.51
C SER A 551 -9.24 12.19 -33.95
N ASP A 552 -7.94 12.46 -34.14
CA ASP A 552 -7.28 12.56 -35.45
C ASP A 552 -7.30 11.21 -36.21
N PRO A 553 -8.08 11.08 -37.30
CA PRO A 553 -8.16 9.84 -38.07
C PRO A 553 -6.89 9.53 -38.88
N ALA A 554 -6.09 10.55 -39.21
CA ALA A 554 -4.85 10.38 -39.96
C ALA A 554 -3.74 9.79 -39.10
N ASN A 555 -3.77 10.06 -37.79
CA ASN A 555 -2.81 9.57 -36.80
C ASN A 555 -3.49 8.87 -35.62
N PRO A 556 -4.07 7.67 -35.80
CA PRO A 556 -4.71 6.92 -34.73
C PRO A 556 -3.85 6.80 -33.46
N VAL A 557 -4.48 7.07 -32.30
CA VAL A 557 -3.85 6.94 -30.98
C VAL A 557 -4.33 5.65 -30.31
N MET A 558 -3.40 4.99 -29.62
CA MET A 558 -3.71 3.96 -28.64
C MET A 558 -3.16 4.39 -27.27
N ILE A 559 -4.01 4.34 -26.24
CA ILE A 559 -3.60 4.55 -24.85
C ILE A 559 -3.45 3.19 -24.18
N ILE A 560 -2.30 2.97 -23.57
CA ILE A 560 -1.96 1.76 -22.83
C ILE A 560 -1.71 2.15 -21.37
N GLY A 561 -2.24 1.37 -20.44
CA GLY A 561 -1.95 1.50 -19.01
C GLY A 561 -1.41 0.20 -18.45
N SER A 562 -0.44 0.26 -17.53
CA SER A 562 0.07 -0.92 -16.84
C SER A 562 0.18 -0.72 -15.33
N HIS A 563 -0.04 -1.79 -14.58
CA HIS A 563 0.11 -1.83 -13.14
C HIS A 563 0.44 -3.25 -12.65
N VAL A 564 1.28 -3.35 -11.62
CA VAL A 564 1.52 -4.60 -10.89
C VAL A 564 0.91 -4.51 -9.50
N SER A 565 0.12 -5.53 -9.14
CA SER A 565 -0.46 -5.69 -7.81
C SER A 565 0.31 -6.74 -7.02
N HIS A 566 0.76 -6.36 -5.83
CA HIS A 566 1.47 -7.25 -4.90
C HIS A 566 0.55 -7.83 -3.83
N PRO A 567 0.88 -9.00 -3.28
CA PRO A 567 0.17 -9.55 -2.13
C PRO A 567 0.37 -8.68 -0.88
N ALA A 568 -0.52 -8.88 0.10
CA ALA A 568 -0.50 -8.14 1.36
C ALA A 568 0.87 -8.23 2.08
N PRO A 569 1.24 -7.22 2.90
CA PRO A 569 2.44 -7.30 3.72
C PRO A 569 2.46 -8.56 4.58
N GLY A 570 3.60 -9.26 4.60
CA GLY A 570 3.77 -10.51 5.36
C GLY A 570 3.29 -11.78 4.65
N ALA A 571 2.60 -11.69 3.51
CA ALA A 571 2.38 -12.84 2.65
C ALA A 571 3.70 -13.30 2.01
N VAL A 572 3.96 -14.61 2.12
CA VAL A 572 5.12 -15.32 1.55
C VAL A 572 4.62 -16.17 0.38
N ASP A 573 5.44 -16.30 -0.67
CA ASP A 573 5.20 -17.14 -1.86
C ASP A 573 3.90 -16.90 -2.64
N ARG A 574 3.26 -15.74 -2.45
CA ARG A 574 2.12 -15.32 -3.29
C ARG A 574 2.64 -14.51 -4.50
N PRO A 575 2.19 -14.82 -5.72
CA PRO A 575 2.65 -14.12 -6.92
C PRO A 575 2.20 -12.66 -6.92
N SER A 576 2.92 -11.82 -7.66
CA SER A 576 2.38 -10.53 -8.10
C SER A 576 1.54 -10.74 -9.35
N PHE A 577 0.61 -9.83 -9.63
CA PHE A 577 -0.16 -9.85 -10.87
C PHE A 577 0.08 -8.57 -11.66
N ALA A 578 0.62 -8.70 -12.87
CA ALA A 578 0.66 -7.62 -13.83
C ALA A 578 -0.66 -7.54 -14.60
N ALA A 579 -1.13 -6.32 -14.81
CA ALA A 579 -2.26 -6.03 -15.68
C ALA A 579 -1.87 -4.91 -16.65
N VAL A 580 -2.07 -5.16 -17.94
CA VAL A 580 -1.88 -4.19 -19.02
C VAL A 580 -3.22 -4.03 -19.73
N VAL A 581 -3.64 -2.78 -19.90
CA VAL A 581 -4.87 -2.43 -20.60
C VAL A 581 -4.56 -1.57 -21.81
N GLY A 582 -5.32 -1.72 -22.89
CA GLY A 582 -5.17 -0.94 -24.12
C GLY A 582 -6.52 -0.48 -24.65
N SER A 583 -6.61 0.79 -25.05
CA SER A 583 -7.81 1.32 -25.71
C SER A 583 -8.02 0.63 -27.06
N ILE A 584 -9.24 0.21 -27.39
CA ILE A 584 -9.53 -0.56 -28.61
C ILE A 584 -10.38 0.19 -29.65
N ASP A 585 -10.99 1.31 -29.27
CA ASP A 585 -11.92 2.08 -30.10
C ASP A 585 -11.39 3.49 -30.44
N SER A 586 -11.97 4.13 -31.45
CA SER A 586 -11.57 5.48 -31.88
C SER A 586 -11.91 6.57 -30.87
N THR A 587 -12.81 6.31 -29.92
CA THR A 587 -13.17 7.28 -28.87
C THR A 587 -12.30 7.15 -27.62
N VAL A 588 -11.41 6.14 -27.57
CA VAL A 588 -10.49 5.87 -26.46
C VAL A 588 -11.24 5.65 -25.14
N THR A 589 -12.42 5.03 -25.23
CA THR A 589 -13.35 4.79 -24.10
C THR A 589 -13.41 3.31 -23.73
N GLN A 590 -13.28 2.41 -24.71
CA GLN A 590 -13.25 0.96 -24.47
C GLN A 590 -11.82 0.47 -24.32
N TYR A 591 -11.62 -0.39 -23.33
CA TYR A 591 -10.32 -0.97 -23.03
C TYR A 591 -10.44 -2.49 -22.99
N SER A 592 -9.44 -3.15 -23.58
CA SER A 592 -9.20 -4.57 -23.36
C SER A 592 -8.07 -4.74 -22.35
N ALA A 593 -8.04 -5.87 -21.65
CA ALA A 593 -7.06 -6.17 -20.62
C ALA A 593 -6.32 -7.48 -20.93
N VAL A 594 -5.05 -7.52 -20.56
CA VAL A 594 -4.22 -8.73 -20.47
C VAL A 594 -3.62 -8.73 -19.06
N SER A 595 -3.69 -9.88 -18.38
CA SER A 595 -3.16 -10.03 -17.03
C SER A 595 -2.39 -11.33 -16.90
N ALA A 596 -1.27 -11.28 -16.18
CA ALA A 596 -0.42 -12.45 -15.93
C ALA A 596 0.08 -12.45 -14.49
N ALA A 597 0.22 -13.65 -13.92
CA ALA A 597 0.96 -13.84 -12.68
C ALA A 597 2.46 -13.74 -12.97
N GLN A 598 3.21 -13.20 -12.02
CA GLN A 598 4.67 -13.12 -12.07
C GLN A 598 5.24 -13.27 -10.66
N ASP A 599 6.57 -13.33 -10.58
CA ASP A 599 7.26 -13.60 -9.32
C ASP A 599 6.84 -12.66 -8.17
N PRO A 600 6.84 -13.17 -6.92
CA PRO A 600 6.45 -12.40 -5.75
C PRO A 600 7.24 -11.09 -5.65
N ARG A 601 6.51 -9.97 -5.51
CA ARG A 601 7.05 -8.61 -5.29
C ARG A 601 7.96 -8.07 -6.41
N VAL A 602 7.92 -8.65 -7.61
CA VAL A 602 8.55 -8.04 -8.80
C VAL A 602 7.64 -6.94 -9.34
N GLU A 603 8.12 -5.68 -9.36
CA GLU A 603 7.34 -4.53 -9.85
C GLU A 603 7.37 -4.40 -11.38
N MET A 604 8.42 -4.89 -12.05
CA MET A 604 8.56 -4.80 -13.51
C MET A 604 7.65 -5.79 -14.21
N VAL A 605 7.01 -5.38 -15.32
CA VAL A 605 6.06 -6.26 -16.01
C VAL A 605 6.81 -7.33 -16.80
N THR A 606 6.70 -8.58 -16.37
CA THR A 606 7.26 -9.74 -17.09
C THR A 606 6.52 -9.93 -18.41
N GLU A 607 7.24 -10.28 -19.49
CA GLU A 607 6.67 -10.50 -20.84
C GLU A 607 5.83 -9.32 -21.39
N LEU A 608 6.21 -8.08 -21.07
CA LEU A 608 5.48 -6.87 -21.49
C LEU A 608 5.25 -6.79 -23.01
N SER A 609 6.23 -7.23 -23.81
CA SER A 609 6.13 -7.26 -25.28
C SER A 609 4.94 -8.10 -25.76
N ASN A 610 4.75 -9.28 -25.18
CA ASN A 610 3.66 -10.19 -25.52
C ASN A 610 2.30 -9.58 -25.16
N HIS A 611 2.18 -8.98 -23.97
CA HIS A 611 0.95 -8.30 -23.56
C HIS A 611 0.57 -7.15 -24.50
N ILE A 612 1.55 -6.34 -24.91
CA ILE A 612 1.29 -5.20 -25.79
C ILE A 612 1.01 -5.65 -27.23
N HIS A 613 1.71 -6.69 -27.71
CA HIS A 613 1.44 -7.29 -29.02
C HIS A 613 -0.02 -7.74 -29.14
N GLU A 614 -0.51 -8.49 -28.15
CA GLU A 614 -1.90 -8.92 -28.04
C GLU A 614 -2.87 -7.72 -28.10
N LEU A 615 -2.62 -6.68 -27.30
CA LEU A 615 -3.48 -5.49 -27.24
C LEU A 615 -3.47 -4.68 -28.54
N ILE A 616 -2.33 -4.54 -29.23
CA ILE A 616 -2.25 -3.90 -30.54
C ILE A 616 -3.08 -4.69 -31.56
N GLY A 617 -3.00 -6.02 -31.53
CA GLY A 617 -3.81 -6.88 -32.38
C GLY A 617 -5.31 -6.67 -32.15
N ARG A 618 -5.76 -6.66 -30.89
CA ARG A 618 -7.15 -6.39 -30.52
C ARG A 618 -7.60 -4.99 -30.95
N HIS A 619 -6.75 -3.96 -30.79
CA HIS A 619 -7.03 -2.60 -31.26
C HIS A 619 -7.25 -2.56 -32.78
N ILE A 620 -6.31 -3.12 -33.55
CA ILE A 620 -6.40 -3.16 -35.02
C ILE A 620 -7.65 -3.91 -35.45
N TYR A 621 -7.92 -5.07 -34.86
CA TYR A 621 -9.11 -5.87 -35.15
C TYR A 621 -10.40 -5.09 -34.89
N CYS A 622 -10.57 -4.49 -33.72
CA CYS A 622 -11.77 -3.72 -33.38
C CYS A 622 -11.97 -2.55 -34.36
N LYS A 623 -10.92 -1.81 -34.69
CA LYS A 623 -11.04 -0.66 -35.61
C LYS A 623 -11.34 -1.08 -37.04
N LYS A 624 -10.76 -2.19 -37.52
CA LYS A 624 -11.07 -2.73 -38.86
C LYS A 624 -12.46 -3.33 -38.90
N GLU A 625 -12.78 -4.25 -38.00
CA GLU A 625 -13.98 -5.08 -38.12
C GLU A 625 -15.23 -4.45 -37.55
N GLN A 626 -15.12 -3.74 -36.43
CA GLN A 626 -16.29 -3.16 -35.75
C GLN A 626 -16.54 -1.72 -36.16
N GLU A 627 -15.47 -0.92 -36.34
CA GLU A 627 -15.60 0.50 -36.71
C GLU A 627 -15.41 0.77 -38.21
N LYS A 628 -15.04 -0.26 -38.99
CA LYS A 628 -14.78 -0.18 -40.45
C LYS A 628 -13.82 0.96 -40.82
N LYS A 629 -12.77 1.16 -40.02
CA LYS A 629 -11.72 2.17 -40.26
C LYS A 629 -10.68 1.66 -41.24
N GLN A 630 -10.40 2.45 -42.27
CA GLN A 630 -9.32 2.18 -43.23
C GLN A 630 -7.93 2.24 -42.55
N ASN A 631 -7.73 3.23 -41.67
CA ASN A 631 -6.50 3.39 -40.89
C ASN A 631 -6.69 2.88 -39.45
N ALA A 632 -6.45 1.59 -39.26
CA ALA A 632 -6.70 0.90 -37.99
C ALA A 632 -5.46 0.77 -37.08
N ALA A 633 -4.25 0.82 -37.65
CA ALA A 633 -3.01 0.71 -36.91
C ALA A 633 -2.72 1.98 -36.10
N PRO A 634 -2.26 1.86 -34.84
CA PRO A 634 -1.86 3.03 -34.07
C PRO A 634 -0.60 3.66 -34.67
N LYS A 635 -0.64 4.98 -34.92
CA LYS A 635 0.55 5.78 -35.25
C LYS A 635 1.16 6.46 -34.04
N ARG A 636 0.41 6.49 -32.93
CA ARG A 636 0.83 7.07 -31.64
C ARG A 636 0.43 6.14 -30.50
N ILE A 637 1.37 5.88 -29.60
CA ILE A 637 1.13 5.10 -28.37
C ILE A 637 1.45 5.97 -27.17
N ILE A 638 0.50 6.10 -26.24
CA ILE A 638 0.72 6.72 -24.93
C ILE A 638 0.70 5.61 -23.89
N TYR A 639 1.84 5.38 -23.25
CA TYR A 639 2.01 4.35 -22.23
C TYR A 639 2.04 4.95 -20.83
N PHE A 640 0.96 4.76 -20.07
CA PHE A 640 0.87 5.12 -18.66
C PHE A 640 1.37 3.98 -17.77
N ARG A 641 2.54 4.16 -17.16
CA ARG A 641 3.16 3.17 -16.26
C ARG A 641 2.91 3.54 -14.80
N ASN A 642 2.08 2.78 -14.08
CA ASN A 642 1.77 3.06 -12.67
C ASN A 642 2.46 2.08 -11.72
N GLY A 643 3.15 2.61 -10.71
CA GLY A 643 3.73 1.84 -9.60
C GLY A 643 5.25 1.86 -9.50
N VAL A 644 5.95 2.43 -10.48
CA VAL A 644 7.42 2.53 -10.45
C VAL A 644 7.91 3.72 -9.63
N SER A 645 8.91 3.47 -8.80
CA SER A 645 9.60 4.50 -8.03
C SER A 645 10.68 5.20 -8.87
N ASP A 646 11.15 6.37 -8.41
CA ASP A 646 12.15 7.18 -9.12
C ASP A 646 13.43 6.40 -9.46
N GLY A 647 13.86 5.48 -8.58
CA GLY A 647 15.01 4.62 -8.81
C GLY A 647 14.82 3.55 -9.89
N GLN A 648 13.62 3.40 -10.43
CA GLN A 648 13.27 2.42 -11.48
C GLN A 648 12.98 3.08 -12.83
N PHE A 649 13.03 4.42 -12.94
CA PHE A 649 12.76 5.10 -14.20
C PHE A 649 13.72 4.68 -15.31
N GLN A 650 15.00 4.50 -14.99
CA GLN A 650 16.01 4.04 -15.93
C GLN A 650 15.66 2.64 -16.49
N TYR A 651 15.15 1.74 -15.64
CA TYR A 651 14.70 0.43 -16.10
C TYR A 651 13.54 0.54 -17.11
N VAL A 652 12.58 1.43 -16.86
CA VAL A 652 11.48 1.65 -17.81
C VAL A 652 12.00 2.12 -19.17
N LEU A 653 13.02 2.97 -19.19
CA LEU A 653 13.65 3.45 -20.42
C LEU A 653 14.49 2.37 -21.12
N ASP A 654 15.22 1.56 -20.35
CA ASP A 654 16.17 0.58 -20.89
C ASP A 654 15.54 -0.77 -21.26
N TYR A 655 14.39 -1.12 -20.66
CA TYR A 655 13.77 -2.43 -20.83
C TYR A 655 12.30 -2.37 -21.26
N GLU A 656 11.45 -1.62 -20.55
CA GLU A 656 10.02 -1.57 -20.90
C GLU A 656 9.81 -0.85 -22.24
N LEU A 657 10.37 0.34 -22.44
CA LEU A 657 10.21 1.12 -23.68
C LEU A 657 10.71 0.36 -24.93
N PRO A 658 11.89 -0.29 -24.94
CA PRO A 658 12.31 -1.10 -26.07
C PRO A 658 11.39 -2.30 -26.34
N ALA A 659 10.84 -2.93 -25.30
CA ALA A 659 9.84 -4.00 -25.45
C ALA A 659 8.57 -3.54 -26.18
N ILE A 660 8.23 -2.24 -26.10
CA ILE A 660 7.13 -1.61 -26.86
C ILE A 660 7.58 -1.27 -28.29
N LYS A 661 8.65 -0.48 -28.44
CA LYS A 661 9.07 0.14 -29.72
C LYS A 661 9.54 -0.87 -30.76
N GLY A 662 10.32 -1.85 -30.30
CA GLY A 662 11.13 -2.68 -31.19
C GLY A 662 12.39 -2.01 -31.72
N SER A 663 13.19 -1.41 -30.82
CA SER A 663 14.43 -0.74 -31.19
C SER A 663 15.58 -1.02 -30.21
N CYS A 664 15.73 -2.27 -29.75
CA CYS A 664 16.93 -2.63 -28.99
C CYS A 664 18.10 -2.88 -29.93
N ARG A 665 18.93 -1.86 -30.16
CA ARG A 665 20.38 -2.08 -30.39
C ARG A 665 20.98 -2.55 -29.06
N LEU A 666 20.97 -3.85 -28.80
CA LEU A 666 21.79 -4.41 -27.73
C LEU A 666 23.26 -4.37 -28.19
N ASN A 667 23.97 -3.30 -27.83
CA ASN A 667 25.43 -3.30 -27.79
C ASN A 667 25.91 -4.19 -26.64
N LYS A 668 25.81 -5.51 -26.81
CA LYS A 668 26.71 -6.46 -26.15
C LYS A 668 27.42 -7.23 -27.26
N VAL A 669 28.75 -7.10 -27.27
CA VAL A 669 29.65 -7.89 -28.12
C VAL A 669 29.37 -9.37 -27.85
N PRO A 670 29.10 -10.21 -28.87
CA PRO A 670 29.00 -11.65 -28.68
C PRO A 670 30.40 -12.18 -28.35
N SER A 671 30.57 -12.75 -27.17
CA SER A 671 31.62 -13.73 -26.94
C SER A 671 31.18 -15.03 -27.63
N ASP A 672 32.06 -15.57 -28.48
CA ASP A 672 31.82 -16.73 -29.33
C ASP A 672 31.15 -17.89 -28.57
N GLY A 673 29.97 -18.31 -29.05
CA GLY A 673 29.35 -19.58 -28.66
C GLY A 673 27.90 -19.52 -28.16
N ASP A 674 27.39 -18.35 -27.77
CA ASP A 674 25.99 -18.23 -27.36
C ASP A 674 25.09 -18.04 -28.59
N LYS A 675 24.28 -19.06 -28.90
CA LYS A 675 23.10 -18.90 -29.77
C LYS A 675 22.27 -17.75 -29.19
N LEU A 676 22.21 -16.62 -29.89
CA LEU A 676 21.23 -15.57 -29.62
C LEU A 676 19.87 -16.24 -29.49
N SER A 677 19.28 -16.20 -28.30
CA SER A 677 17.90 -16.59 -28.13
C SER A 677 17.05 -15.63 -28.95
N GLU A 678 16.49 -16.13 -30.03
CA GLU A 678 15.51 -15.53 -30.96
C GLU A 678 14.19 -15.07 -30.29
N SER A 679 14.13 -14.90 -28.96
CA SER A 679 12.86 -14.77 -28.22
C SER A 679 12.40 -13.34 -27.92
N CYS A 680 13.19 -12.30 -28.17
CA CYS A 680 12.73 -10.92 -28.02
C CYS A 680 12.08 -10.41 -29.31
N SER A 681 11.01 -11.06 -29.76
CA SER A 681 10.18 -10.54 -30.85
C SER A 681 9.26 -9.42 -30.33
N GLU A 682 9.47 -8.22 -30.87
CA GLU A 682 9.08 -6.93 -30.33
C GLU A 682 7.62 -6.56 -30.69
N ALA A 683 6.89 -5.88 -29.79
CA ALA A 683 5.43 -5.76 -29.93
C ALA A 683 4.96 -5.02 -31.19
N CYS A 684 5.55 -3.84 -31.48
CA CYS A 684 5.23 -3.04 -32.67
C CYS A 684 5.79 -3.66 -33.96
N SER A 685 7.04 -4.15 -33.93
CA SER A 685 7.70 -4.80 -35.08
C SER A 685 6.91 -6.03 -35.56
N ARG A 686 6.36 -6.82 -34.64
CA ARG A 686 5.50 -7.99 -34.98
C ARG A 686 4.21 -7.63 -35.71
N HIS A 687 3.76 -6.37 -35.62
CA HIS A 687 2.61 -5.85 -36.38
C HIS A 687 3.02 -5.01 -37.59
N ASN A 688 4.32 -4.90 -37.89
CA ASN A 688 4.89 -4.04 -38.93
C ASN A 688 4.46 -2.56 -38.78
N ILE A 689 4.44 -2.04 -37.55
CA ILE A 689 4.11 -0.64 -37.25
C ILE A 689 5.28 0.09 -36.60
N ASN A 690 5.38 1.40 -36.81
CA ASN A 690 6.39 2.26 -36.17
C ASN A 690 5.74 3.52 -35.57
N PRO A 691 5.02 3.38 -34.44
CA PRO A 691 4.33 4.50 -33.82
C PRO A 691 5.29 5.41 -33.04
N THR A 692 4.95 6.69 -32.93
CA THR A 692 5.58 7.57 -31.93
C THR A 692 5.10 7.17 -30.54
N ILE A 693 6.03 6.98 -29.59
CA ILE A 693 5.71 6.47 -28.25
C ILE A 693 6.05 7.52 -27.18
N THR A 694 5.06 7.82 -26.34
CA THR A 694 5.21 8.65 -25.14
C THR A 694 5.01 7.78 -23.90
N VAL A 695 6.00 7.75 -23.01
CA VAL A 695 5.90 7.05 -21.72
C VAL A 695 5.64 8.07 -20.61
N ILE A 696 4.61 7.81 -19.81
CA ILE A 696 4.22 8.66 -18.68
C ILE A 696 4.19 7.77 -17.44
N VAL A 697 5.12 7.99 -16.51
CA VAL A 697 5.07 7.35 -15.20
C VAL A 697 4.03 8.04 -14.34
N VAL A 698 3.09 7.26 -13.80
CA VAL A 698 2.02 7.75 -12.93
C VAL A 698 2.27 7.25 -11.51
N ASN A 699 2.55 8.17 -10.60
CA ASN A 699 2.66 7.87 -9.19
C ASN A 699 1.49 8.48 -8.44
N ARG A 700 0.55 7.63 -8.00
CA ARG A 700 -0.61 8.06 -7.19
C ARG A 700 -0.39 7.99 -5.68
N ARG A 701 0.63 7.25 -5.23
CA ARG A 701 0.99 7.08 -3.82
C ARG A 701 2.28 7.83 -3.52
N HIS A 702 2.16 9.14 -3.30
CA HIS A 702 3.26 10.00 -2.88
C HIS A 702 2.91 10.80 -1.63
N HIS A 703 3.90 11.50 -1.10
CA HIS A 703 3.78 12.34 0.09
C HIS A 703 3.70 13.83 -0.22
N ILE A 704 3.79 14.23 -1.49
CA ILE A 704 3.53 15.62 -1.90
C ILE A 704 2.04 15.94 -1.69
N ARG A 705 1.75 17.05 -1.02
CA ARG A 705 0.39 17.55 -0.76
C ARG A 705 0.34 19.02 -1.15
N PHE A 706 -0.77 19.43 -1.78
CA PHE A 706 -1.02 20.82 -2.13
C PHE A 706 -2.19 21.34 -1.31
N PHE A 707 -2.01 22.53 -0.77
CA PHE A 707 -3.01 23.20 0.06
C PHE A 707 -3.39 24.51 -0.63
N PRO A 708 -4.69 24.75 -0.90
CA PRO A 708 -5.12 25.98 -1.54
C PRO A 708 -4.88 27.18 -0.62
N THR A 709 -4.53 28.33 -1.18
CA THR A 709 -4.53 29.58 -0.42
C THR A 709 -5.96 30.05 -0.12
N HIS A 710 -6.13 30.98 0.84
CA HIS A 710 -7.44 31.38 1.33
C HIS A 710 -8.40 31.77 0.20
N GLY A 711 -9.61 31.21 0.23
CA GLY A 711 -10.62 31.48 -0.79
C GLY A 711 -10.29 30.90 -2.16
N GLN A 712 -9.53 29.78 -2.23
CA GLN A 712 -9.29 29.00 -3.47
C GLN A 712 -9.64 27.50 -3.33
N ALA A 713 -10.23 27.11 -2.21
CA ALA A 713 -10.51 25.71 -1.88
C ALA A 713 -11.86 25.22 -2.40
N ASP A 714 -11.98 23.91 -2.61
CA ASP A 714 -13.28 23.28 -2.82
C ASP A 714 -14.05 23.07 -1.50
N ARG A 715 -15.25 22.47 -1.57
CA ARG A 715 -16.10 22.20 -0.39
C ARG A 715 -15.46 21.34 0.68
N SER A 716 -14.48 20.52 0.31
CA SER A 716 -13.74 19.67 1.25
C SER A 716 -12.52 20.37 1.85
N GLY A 717 -12.21 21.58 1.37
CA GLY A 717 -11.00 22.33 1.71
C GLY A 717 -9.79 21.99 0.84
N ASN A 718 -9.95 21.15 -0.20
CA ASN A 718 -8.86 20.71 -1.07
C ASN A 718 -8.67 21.65 -2.26
N CYS A 719 -7.54 21.51 -2.96
CA CYS A 719 -7.37 22.12 -4.28
C CYS A 719 -8.49 21.65 -5.23
N PRO A 720 -9.03 22.51 -6.10
CA PRO A 720 -10.08 22.13 -7.04
C PRO A 720 -9.61 21.07 -8.03
N ALA A 721 -10.55 20.27 -8.56
CA ALA A 721 -10.23 19.30 -9.59
C ALA A 721 -9.69 20.02 -10.83
N GLY A 722 -8.64 19.48 -11.44
CA GLY A 722 -7.93 20.11 -12.57
C GLY A 722 -6.73 20.96 -12.15
N THR A 723 -6.43 21.08 -10.84
CA THR A 723 -5.21 21.75 -10.37
C THR A 723 -3.95 21.03 -10.88
N VAL A 724 -3.09 21.78 -11.55
CA VAL A 724 -1.78 21.36 -12.08
C VAL A 724 -0.71 22.27 -11.49
N VAL A 725 0.36 21.63 -11.02
CA VAL A 725 1.58 22.28 -10.54
C VAL A 725 2.75 21.66 -11.30
N ASP A 726 3.47 22.50 -12.01
CA ASP A 726 4.62 22.13 -12.84
C ASP A 726 5.86 23.00 -12.57
N ASP A 727 5.85 23.78 -11.48
CA ASP A 727 6.93 24.66 -11.05
C ASP A 727 7.04 24.66 -9.50
N VAL A 728 7.98 23.86 -8.97
CA VAL A 728 8.34 23.77 -7.53
C VAL A 728 9.83 23.45 -7.37
#